data_AF-A0A3B3T669-F1
#
_entry.id   AF-A0A3B3T669-F1
#
_cell.length_a   1.000
_cell.length_b   1.000
_cell.length_c   1.000
_cell.angle_alpha   90.00
_cell.angle_beta   90.00
_cell.angle_gamma   90.00
#
_symmetry.space_group_name_H-M   'P 1'
#
loop_
_entity.id
_entity.type
_entity.pdbx_description
1 polymer ?
#
loop_
_entity_poly.entity_id
_entity_poly.type
_entity_poly.pdbx_seq_one_letter_code
_entity_poly.pdbx_strand_id
1 'polypeptide(L)'
;MEYDGHSVIRLIYSLIVFIFVLHRANGDFSYSIAEEMKHGSVFGNIAKDLRLDVARLSDRNARLDVDGSGRRYCDLNLHTGDLVIAGRIDREQLCGQKAACYLKFELILENPLEIHSVIIQIQDINDNAPRFPKDSIRLEIRESADKGARFPVNEANDADIGQNAVQTYTLQSNDHFSLSVHTNSDGGKYGEIVLEKELDREQQGEITLALTAVDGGNPKRSGSVVIQVTVLDANDNVPVFSQAVYKVSLPENSPLNTVVVTVSADDADEGANGEVTYEFSRISDEAIKLFSLNHQTGEITVIGQIDFEEESEYELRVEGKDGAGLASQAKVVIEVEDVNDNAPEIFLKSLNSPIPENVIPGTEMGIINVQDKDSGKNRQVRCSIIENVPFKLVPFIKNYYSLVTTSELDRELVSDYNITITATDEGSPPLSSYKALMLSVSDVNDNAPVFIEQSYTAYLSENNKPGLSFCSVTAKDPDWRQNGTVVYSLMPSVVNGLPVSSFITINGDTGKIHAAKSFDYEQFRSFKAHVIARDNGSPPLNSNVTVTIFITDQNDNTPQILYPDPSGSSFMTEMVPKAAHAGSLISKVIAVDADSGQNAWLSYQIVKSTDPELFTIGLHSGEIKLRRDIAETDSIKQNLIVLVKDNGQPSLSSTCSVYLLISDNLAELPELKDMPYEGSDSKLTSYLLIALVSVSIFFISFIILIVTLKLCRRRKPRLLLDGAVAIPSAYFPPNYAEVDGTGTLRSSYNYDTYLTTGSRTSDFKFVTSYNENAHLADQTLKKSLDEAIQDRTPDDAYVNEQKPPNTDWRFSQNQRPGPSGCSKLESAELRWTSNKRTRAGVPPEGAVGTGPWPNPPTEAEQLQALMAAANEVSEATATLGPGTMGLSTRYSPQFTLQHVPDYRQNVYIPGSTATLTANPQQQALPPPQAQAPPPTQAEAPKAAQTPASKKKSAKKEKK
;
A
#
# COMPACT_ATOMS: atom_id res chain seq x y z
N MET A 1 114.53 120.66 2.06
CA MET A 1 115.37 119.58 1.51
C MET A 1 116.14 118.92 2.67
N GLU A 2 115.50 118.52 3.77
CA GLU A 2 114.36 117.59 3.96
C GLU A 2 114.76 116.12 4.02
N TYR A 3 114.00 115.42 4.86
CA TYR A 3 114.05 114.03 5.28
C TYR A 3 113.99 113.05 4.07
N ASP A 4 114.43 111.79 4.17
CA ASP A 4 114.07 110.91 5.28
C ASP A 4 115.11 109.85 5.70
N GLY A 5 115.25 109.69 7.02
CA GLY A 5 116.30 108.91 7.68
C GLY A 5 115.77 107.65 8.37
N HIS A 6 114.97 106.83 7.69
CA HIS A 6 114.21 105.74 8.33
C HIS A 6 114.49 104.31 7.83
N SER A 7 115.29 104.12 6.78
CA SER A 7 115.57 102.77 6.25
C SER A 7 116.54 101.95 7.12
N VAL A 8 117.67 102.54 7.56
CA VAL A 8 118.78 101.80 8.17
C VAL A 8 118.43 101.25 9.57
N ILE A 9 117.66 102.00 10.35
CA ILE A 9 117.33 101.66 11.74
C ILE A 9 116.47 100.38 11.82
N ARG A 10 115.54 100.18 10.86
CA ARG A 10 114.69 98.98 10.84
C ARG A 10 115.47 97.70 10.56
N LEU A 11 116.50 97.73 9.71
CA LEU A 11 117.30 96.55 9.40
C LEU A 11 118.13 96.09 10.61
N ILE A 12 118.69 97.05 11.36
CA ILE A 12 119.46 96.78 12.57
C ILE A 12 118.55 96.22 13.69
N TYR A 13 117.37 96.81 13.90
CA TYR A 13 116.38 96.25 14.84
C TYR A 13 115.93 94.84 14.45
N SER A 14 115.68 94.59 13.15
CA SER A 14 115.29 93.26 12.67
C SER A 14 116.38 92.20 12.91
N LEU A 15 117.66 92.56 12.76
CA LEU A 15 118.76 91.64 12.99
C LEU A 15 118.94 91.33 14.49
N ILE A 16 118.83 92.35 15.35
CA ILE A 16 118.95 92.19 16.81
C ILE A 16 117.80 91.34 17.37
N VAL A 17 116.57 91.54 16.91
CA VAL A 17 115.41 90.71 17.31
C VAL A 17 115.59 89.26 16.84
N PHE A 18 116.09 89.02 15.63
CA PHE A 18 116.30 87.65 15.13
C PHE A 18 117.39 86.90 15.91
N ILE A 19 118.43 87.58 16.37
CA ILE A 19 119.51 87.00 17.19
C ILE A 19 119.03 86.69 18.62
N PHE A 20 118.09 87.47 19.19
CA PHE A 20 117.58 87.26 20.55
C PHE A 20 116.48 86.19 20.70
N VAL A 21 115.91 85.69 19.61
CA VAL A 21 114.86 84.63 19.64
C VAL A 21 115.47 83.21 19.55
N LEU A 22 116.71 83.07 19.07
CA LEU A 22 117.39 81.79 18.92
C LEU A 22 118.24 81.43 20.16
N HIS A 23 117.60 81.07 21.28
CA HIS A 23 117.98 79.95 22.17
C HIS A 23 117.11 79.90 23.46
N ARG A 24 116.14 78.98 23.51
CA ARG A 24 115.79 78.08 24.65
C ARG A 24 114.45 77.41 24.36
N ALA A 25 114.49 76.29 23.64
CA ALA A 25 113.42 75.30 23.69
C ALA A 25 113.82 74.26 24.74
N ASN A 26 112.99 74.05 25.76
CA ASN A 26 113.10 72.85 26.59
C ASN A 26 112.54 71.69 25.76
N GLY A 27 113.33 70.65 25.54
CA GLY A 27 112.89 69.46 24.82
C GLY A 27 112.18 68.49 25.75
N ASP A 28 110.90 68.24 25.50
CA ASP A 28 110.22 67.04 25.97
C ASP A 28 110.59 65.87 25.04
N PHE A 29 110.82 64.69 25.61
CA PHE A 29 111.13 63.48 24.86
C PHE A 29 109.86 62.68 24.64
N SER A 30 109.64 62.22 23.41
CA SER A 30 108.54 61.31 23.06
C SER A 30 109.11 60.01 22.49
N TYR A 31 108.78 58.90 23.13
CA TYR A 31 109.11 57.55 22.67
C TYR A 31 107.82 56.78 22.38
N SER A 32 107.79 56.04 21.28
CA SER A 32 106.73 55.07 21.01
C SER A 32 107.23 53.66 21.29
N ILE A 33 106.58 52.96 22.22
CA ILE A 33 106.86 51.55 22.52
C ILE A 33 105.64 50.72 22.14
N ALA A 34 105.84 49.46 21.76
CA ALA A 34 104.74 48.50 21.77
C ALA A 34 104.49 48.04 23.21
N GLU A 35 103.28 47.59 23.50
CA GLU A 35 103.00 46.87 24.74
C GLU A 35 103.60 45.46 24.75
N GLU A 36 103.44 44.72 25.85
CA GLU A 36 103.96 43.35 26.04
C GLU A 36 105.47 43.16 25.75
N MET A 37 106.22 44.27 25.66
CA MET A 37 107.66 44.24 25.50
C MET A 37 108.32 43.56 26.70
N LYS A 38 109.25 42.65 26.40
CA LYS A 38 109.92 41.82 27.41
C LYS A 38 110.67 42.68 28.41
N HIS A 39 110.60 42.33 29.70
CA HIS A 39 111.38 42.96 30.76
C HIS A 39 112.88 43.04 30.38
N GLY A 40 113.49 44.21 30.59
CA GLY A 40 114.86 44.52 30.18
C GLY A 40 115.02 44.97 28.71
N SER A 41 113.96 45.04 27.91
CA SER A 41 114.05 45.56 26.53
C SER A 41 114.39 47.05 26.53
N VAL A 42 115.43 47.43 25.77
CA VAL A 42 115.78 48.83 25.51
C VAL A 42 114.84 49.43 24.46
N PHE A 43 114.33 50.64 24.70
CA PHE A 43 113.45 51.35 23.77
C PHE A 43 113.86 52.79 23.42
N GLY A 44 114.83 53.36 24.13
CA GLY A 44 115.37 54.70 23.88
C GLY A 44 116.73 54.88 24.58
N ASN A 45 117.48 55.93 24.25
CA ASN A 45 118.75 56.23 24.91
C ASN A 45 118.87 57.73 25.23
N ILE A 46 118.52 58.07 26.47
CA ILE A 46 118.39 59.45 26.93
C ILE A 46 119.73 60.19 26.94
N ALA A 47 120.86 59.49 27.06
CA ALA A 47 122.20 60.10 26.97
C ALA A 47 122.44 60.68 25.55
N LYS A 48 122.21 59.86 24.52
CA LYS A 48 122.35 60.28 23.11
C LYS A 48 121.36 61.39 22.76
N ASP A 49 120.12 61.28 23.22
CA ASP A 49 119.05 62.21 22.88
C ASP A 49 119.22 63.58 23.57
N LEU A 50 119.74 63.61 24.81
CA LEU A 50 120.21 64.83 25.49
C LEU A 50 121.59 65.33 24.99
N ARG A 51 122.31 64.53 24.20
CA ARG A 51 123.72 64.74 23.83
C ARG A 51 124.67 64.86 25.03
N LEU A 52 124.35 64.16 26.12
CA LEU A 52 125.20 64.03 27.29
C LEU A 52 126.11 62.81 27.15
N ASP A 53 127.36 62.96 27.59
CA ASP A 53 128.25 61.81 27.79
C ASP A 53 127.72 60.95 28.95
N VAL A 54 127.80 59.63 28.83
CA VAL A 54 127.09 58.68 29.71
C VAL A 54 127.56 58.79 31.17
N ALA A 55 128.85 59.04 31.38
CA ALA A 55 129.41 59.29 32.72
C ALA A 55 128.72 60.47 33.44
N ARG A 56 128.23 61.47 32.69
CA ARG A 56 127.51 62.62 33.25
C ARG A 56 126.10 62.28 33.73
N LEU A 57 125.51 61.15 33.34
CA LEU A 57 124.23 60.72 33.92
C LEU A 57 124.41 60.20 35.35
N SER A 58 125.47 59.43 35.61
CA SER A 58 125.83 59.02 36.98
C SER A 58 126.28 60.22 37.83
N ASP A 59 127.15 61.10 37.30
CA ASP A 59 127.64 62.28 38.05
C ASP A 59 126.51 63.25 38.43
N ARG A 60 125.44 63.30 37.63
CA ARG A 60 124.26 64.16 37.84
C ARG A 60 123.07 63.44 38.47
N ASN A 61 123.27 62.24 39.05
CA ASN A 61 122.23 61.50 39.77
C ASN A 61 120.93 61.35 38.96
N ALA A 62 121.07 61.09 37.65
CA ALA A 62 119.95 61.04 36.71
C ALA A 62 118.95 59.97 37.14
N ARG A 63 117.65 60.31 37.17
CA ARG A 63 116.60 59.35 37.49
C ARG A 63 115.30 59.65 36.76
N LEU A 64 114.53 58.59 36.53
CA LEU A 64 113.16 58.67 36.07
C LEU A 64 112.24 58.69 37.29
N ASP A 65 111.56 59.80 37.53
CA ASP A 65 110.54 59.92 38.57
C ASP A 65 109.14 59.61 38.01
N VAL A 66 108.25 59.12 38.88
CA VAL A 66 106.95 58.54 38.49
C VAL A 66 105.84 59.17 39.33
N ASP A 67 105.02 60.00 38.72
CA ASP A 67 104.00 60.76 39.43
C ASP A 67 102.91 59.84 40.02
N GLY A 68 102.75 59.89 41.35
CA GLY A 68 101.68 59.29 42.16
C GLY A 68 101.46 57.76 42.16
N SER A 69 101.93 57.00 41.17
CA SER A 69 101.39 55.64 40.88
C SER A 69 102.19 54.46 41.44
N GLY A 70 103.44 54.67 41.86
CA GLY A 70 104.28 53.66 42.56
C GLY A 70 104.72 52.42 41.77
N ARG A 71 104.14 52.15 40.59
CA ARG A 71 104.53 51.05 39.69
C ARG A 71 105.60 51.51 38.70
N ARG A 72 106.80 50.90 38.76
CA ARG A 72 107.88 51.14 37.79
C ARG A 72 107.67 50.33 36.51
N TYR A 73 107.09 50.96 35.49
CA TYR A 73 106.94 50.38 34.16
C TYR A 73 108.22 50.51 33.32
N CYS A 74 108.98 51.60 33.51
CA CYS A 74 110.26 51.89 32.85
C CYS A 74 111.32 52.25 33.89
N ASP A 75 112.60 52.05 33.55
CA ASP A 75 113.76 52.43 34.36
C ASP A 75 114.91 52.92 33.45
N LEU A 76 115.93 53.57 34.03
CA LEU A 76 117.06 54.18 33.32
C LEU A 76 118.38 53.50 33.69
N ASN A 77 119.04 52.87 32.71
CA ASN A 77 120.38 52.31 32.91
C ASN A 77 121.46 53.40 32.85
N LEU A 78 121.90 53.85 34.02
CA LEU A 78 122.93 54.90 34.19
C LEU A 78 124.29 54.56 33.53
N HIS A 79 124.59 53.28 33.28
CA HIS A 79 125.86 52.86 32.68
C HIS A 79 125.89 52.93 31.16
N THR A 80 124.74 53.09 30.51
CA THR A 80 124.62 53.13 29.03
C THR A 80 123.76 54.28 28.52
N GLY A 81 122.96 54.90 29.39
CA GLY A 81 121.94 55.88 29.05
C GLY A 81 120.66 55.29 28.46
N ASP A 82 120.52 53.96 28.43
CA ASP A 82 119.35 53.29 27.85
C ASP A 82 118.13 53.33 28.78
N LEU A 83 116.97 53.66 28.24
CA LEU A 83 115.67 53.46 28.88
C LEU A 83 115.19 52.03 28.62
N VAL A 84 114.82 51.31 29.69
CA VAL A 84 114.48 49.88 29.67
C VAL A 84 113.10 49.61 30.28
N ILE A 85 112.42 48.59 29.75
CA ILE A 85 111.14 48.11 30.30
C ILE A 85 111.38 47.39 31.63
N ALA A 86 110.78 47.92 32.71
CA ALA A 86 110.95 47.44 34.08
C ALA A 86 109.77 46.56 34.58
N GLY A 87 108.58 46.70 34.00
CA GLY A 87 107.42 45.87 34.30
C GLY A 87 106.61 45.55 33.03
N ARG A 88 105.70 44.58 33.10
CA ARG A 88 104.73 44.32 32.02
C ARG A 88 103.89 45.59 31.80
N ILE A 89 103.80 46.04 30.55
CA ILE A 89 102.97 47.15 30.13
C ILE A 89 101.84 46.53 29.30
N ASP A 90 100.64 46.66 29.84
CA ASP A 90 99.36 46.11 29.37
C ASP A 90 98.45 47.32 29.18
N ARG A 91 98.12 47.63 27.92
CA ARG A 91 97.44 48.88 27.53
C ARG A 91 95.97 48.84 27.89
N GLU A 92 95.35 47.67 27.88
CA GLU A 92 93.95 47.42 28.19
C GLU A 92 93.67 47.73 29.66
N GLN A 93 94.53 47.28 30.58
CA GLN A 93 94.46 47.59 32.01
C GLN A 93 94.77 49.06 32.31
N LEU A 94 95.68 49.69 31.57
CA LEU A 94 96.09 51.08 31.80
C LEU A 94 95.12 52.12 31.22
N CYS A 95 94.60 51.85 30.04
CA CYS A 95 93.90 52.82 29.20
C CYS A 95 92.52 52.34 28.70
N GLY A 96 92.28 51.02 28.64
CA GLY A 96 91.08 50.45 28.03
C GLY A 96 90.92 50.88 26.57
N GLN A 97 89.68 51.08 26.12
CA GLN A 97 89.38 51.51 24.75
C GLN A 97 89.70 52.99 24.43
N LYS A 98 90.58 53.66 25.22
CA LYS A 98 91.04 55.02 24.89
C LYS A 98 91.99 54.98 23.69
N ALA A 99 91.61 55.69 22.61
CA ALA A 99 92.32 55.73 21.34
C ALA A 99 93.78 56.23 21.37
N ALA A 100 94.26 56.76 22.51
CA ALA A 100 95.67 57.07 22.72
C ALA A 100 96.06 56.83 24.18
N CYS A 101 97.14 56.07 24.39
CA CYS A 101 97.65 55.70 25.70
C CYS A 101 99.05 56.27 25.90
N TYR A 102 99.22 57.12 26.93
CA TYR A 102 100.48 57.80 27.24
C TYR A 102 100.85 57.60 28.70
N LEU A 103 102.01 57.02 28.97
CA LEU A 103 102.68 57.14 30.25
C LEU A 103 103.51 58.43 30.26
N LYS A 104 103.51 59.15 31.38
CA LYS A 104 104.33 60.34 31.57
C LYS A 104 105.28 60.12 32.74
N PHE A 105 106.53 60.51 32.52
CA PHE A 105 107.61 60.41 33.48
C PHE A 105 108.39 61.71 33.50
N GLU A 106 109.04 62.04 34.61
CA GLU A 106 109.93 63.19 34.70
C GLU A 106 111.37 62.70 34.85
N LEU A 107 112.21 63.01 33.87
CA LEU A 107 113.64 62.79 33.99
C LEU A 107 114.25 63.95 34.78
N ILE A 108 114.76 63.65 35.97
CA ILE A 108 115.43 64.60 36.85
C ILE A 108 116.94 64.41 36.73
N LEU A 109 117.65 65.51 36.47
CA LEU A 109 119.11 65.64 36.44
C LEU A 109 119.52 66.70 37.46
N GLU A 110 120.50 66.40 38.31
CA GLU A 110 120.97 67.32 39.36
C GLU A 110 122.28 68.03 38.94
N ASN A 111 122.59 69.13 39.64
CA ASN A 111 123.84 69.91 39.51
C ASN A 111 124.28 70.25 38.05
N PRO A 112 123.60 71.18 37.34
CA PRO A 112 122.44 71.99 37.75
C PRO A 112 121.15 71.17 37.75
N LEU A 113 120.10 71.65 38.41
CA LEU A 113 118.79 71.00 38.35
C LEU A 113 118.14 71.23 36.97
N GLU A 114 117.92 70.16 36.23
CA GLU A 114 117.22 70.12 34.94
C GLU A 114 116.14 69.02 35.00
N ILE A 115 114.96 69.31 34.47
CA ILE A 115 113.82 68.39 34.43
C ILE A 115 113.31 68.35 32.99
N HIS A 116 113.09 67.15 32.46
CA HIS A 116 112.53 66.91 31.13
C HIS A 116 111.33 65.98 31.22
N SER A 117 110.22 66.30 30.54
CA SER A 117 109.12 65.36 30.41
C SER A 117 109.51 64.25 29.44
N VAL A 118 109.30 63.00 29.85
CA VAL A 118 109.47 61.81 29.01
C VAL A 118 108.09 61.20 28.84
N ILE A 119 107.51 61.41 27.66
CA ILE A 119 106.19 60.90 27.28
C ILE A 119 106.40 59.61 26.50
N ILE A 120 105.85 58.52 27.01
CA ILE A 120 105.92 57.21 26.38
C ILE A 120 104.53 56.86 25.85
N GLN A 121 104.38 56.91 24.52
CA GLN A 121 103.18 56.44 23.84
C GLN A 121 103.23 54.91 23.74
N ILE A 122 102.19 54.25 24.28
CA ILE A 122 102.02 52.81 24.13
C ILE A 122 101.25 52.55 22.84
N GLN A 123 101.82 51.70 21.99
CA GLN A 123 101.22 51.18 20.77
C GLN A 123 100.55 49.84 21.05
N ASP A 124 99.32 49.74 20.56
CA ASP A 124 98.42 48.59 20.66
C ASP A 124 98.95 47.39 19.84
N ILE A 125 98.94 46.19 20.44
CA ILE A 125 99.24 44.90 19.78
C ILE A 125 97.95 44.10 19.64
N ASN A 126 97.83 43.28 18.58
CA ASN A 126 96.75 42.30 18.43
C ASN A 126 96.94 41.12 19.42
N ASP A 127 96.68 41.40 20.70
CA ASP A 127 96.96 40.62 21.90
C ASP A 127 95.68 39.89 22.41
N ASN A 128 94.51 40.51 22.26
CA ASN A 128 93.20 39.94 22.60
C ASN A 128 92.55 39.27 21.38
N ALA A 129 91.24 39.07 21.36
CA ALA A 129 90.53 38.45 20.25
C ALA A 129 89.02 38.75 20.34
N PRO A 130 88.30 38.80 19.21
CA PRO A 130 86.86 39.09 19.22
C PRO A 130 86.10 38.05 20.03
N ARG A 131 85.33 38.47 21.05
CA ARG A 131 84.54 37.57 21.90
C ARG A 131 83.09 38.04 22.04
N PHE A 132 82.16 37.15 21.72
CA PHE A 132 80.72 37.40 21.95
C PHE A 132 80.36 37.31 23.44
N PRO A 133 79.41 38.14 23.94
CA PRO A 133 78.97 38.12 25.35
C PRO A 133 78.22 36.86 25.79
N LYS A 134 77.79 36.01 24.85
CA LYS A 134 77.07 34.76 25.08
C LYS A 134 77.63 33.66 24.18
N ASP A 135 77.64 32.42 24.67
CA ASP A 135 78.12 31.26 23.91
C ASP A 135 77.13 30.80 22.80
N SER A 136 75.86 31.24 22.90
CA SER A 136 74.85 31.12 21.85
C SER A 136 73.92 32.33 21.83
N ILE A 137 73.33 32.60 20.67
CA ILE A 137 72.28 33.60 20.47
C ILE A 137 71.04 32.86 20.01
N ARG A 138 69.89 33.12 20.65
CA ARG A 138 68.60 32.56 20.24
C ARG A 138 67.75 33.65 19.63
N LEU A 139 67.12 33.35 18.50
CA LEU A 139 66.16 34.18 17.81
C LEU A 139 64.89 33.37 17.58
N GLU A 140 63.74 33.96 17.88
CA GLU A 140 62.42 33.40 17.62
C GLU A 140 61.80 34.24 16.50
N ILE A 141 61.57 33.63 15.33
CA ILE A 141 61.17 34.35 14.11
C ILE A 141 59.96 33.64 13.52
N ARG A 142 58.83 34.33 13.36
CA ARG A 142 57.65 33.76 12.66
C ARG A 142 57.93 33.53 11.20
N GLU A 143 57.36 32.50 10.60
CA GLU A 143 57.56 32.27 9.16
C GLU A 143 56.91 33.32 8.27
N SER A 144 55.75 33.82 8.70
CA SER A 144 55.05 35.00 8.18
C SER A 144 55.80 36.34 8.40
N ALA A 145 57.12 36.31 8.61
CA ALA A 145 57.97 37.49 8.64
C ALA A 145 58.30 37.97 7.21
N ASP A 146 57.99 39.25 6.92
CA ASP A 146 58.27 39.86 5.62
C ASP A 146 59.73 39.68 5.16
N LYS A 147 59.93 39.33 3.88
CA LYS A 147 61.25 39.38 3.25
C LYS A 147 61.86 40.79 3.40
N GLY A 148 63.08 40.83 3.93
CA GLY A 148 63.78 42.06 4.31
C GLY A 148 63.67 42.41 5.79
N ALA A 149 62.93 41.64 6.60
CA ALA A 149 62.95 41.75 8.06
C ALA A 149 64.38 41.63 8.63
N ARG A 150 64.69 42.43 9.66
CA ARG A 150 66.06 42.64 10.16
C ARG A 150 66.12 42.34 11.66
N PHE A 151 67.04 41.46 12.05
CA PHE A 151 67.17 40.93 13.40
C PHE A 151 68.55 41.34 13.97
N PRO A 152 68.61 42.21 15.00
CA PRO A 152 69.88 42.70 15.53
C PRO A 152 70.63 41.61 16.29
N VAL A 153 71.93 41.50 16.05
CA VAL A 153 72.80 40.51 16.70
C VAL A 153 73.79 41.23 17.62
N ASN A 154 74.08 40.63 18.79
CA ASN A 154 74.99 41.20 19.77
C ASN A 154 76.39 41.40 19.17
N GLU A 155 76.99 42.58 19.42
CA GLU A 155 78.37 42.88 19.03
C GLU A 155 79.36 41.91 19.69
N ALA A 156 80.44 41.57 18.96
CA ALA A 156 81.60 40.92 19.54
C ALA A 156 82.48 41.99 20.17
N ASN A 157 82.85 41.80 21.44
CA ASN A 157 83.75 42.69 22.14
C ASN A 157 85.20 42.30 21.83
N ASP A 158 86.01 43.30 21.50
CA ASP A 158 87.47 43.19 21.57
C ASP A 158 88.02 44.27 22.51
N ALA A 159 89.19 44.01 23.09
CA ALA A 159 89.87 44.93 23.99
C ALA A 159 90.88 45.83 23.24
N ASP A 160 91.43 45.31 22.16
CA ASP A 160 92.40 45.96 21.27
C ASP A 160 91.71 47.09 20.47
N ILE A 161 92.47 48.11 20.03
CA ILE A 161 91.90 49.33 19.43
C ILE A 161 92.28 49.56 17.96
N GLY A 162 91.53 50.46 17.31
CA GLY A 162 91.83 50.92 15.96
C GLY A 162 91.68 49.82 14.91
N GLN A 163 92.79 49.32 14.38
CA GLN A 163 92.79 48.24 13.37
C GLN A 163 92.71 46.84 14.01
N ASN A 164 93.19 46.67 15.24
CA ASN A 164 93.15 45.38 15.95
C ASN A 164 91.77 45.10 16.57
N ALA A 165 90.94 46.14 16.77
CA ALA A 165 89.52 45.98 17.05
C ALA A 165 88.75 45.24 15.92
N VAL A 166 87.59 44.66 16.23
CA VAL A 166 86.73 43.90 15.29
C VAL A 166 86.48 44.67 13.98
N GLN A 167 86.98 44.13 12.86
CA GLN A 167 86.84 44.77 11.55
C GLN A 167 85.74 44.19 10.68
N THR A 168 85.37 42.92 10.83
CA THR A 168 84.41 42.26 9.94
C THR A 168 83.67 41.15 10.67
N TYR A 169 82.35 41.07 10.43
CA TYR A 169 81.55 39.91 10.80
C TYR A 169 81.26 39.09 9.53
N THR A 170 81.24 37.78 9.68
CA THR A 170 80.96 36.82 8.60
C THR A 170 79.95 35.79 9.09
N LEU A 171 78.83 35.67 8.38
CA LEU A 171 77.81 34.66 8.65
C LEU A 171 78.06 33.43 7.78
N GLN A 172 77.78 32.25 8.31
CA GLN A 172 77.78 31.00 7.56
C GLN A 172 76.82 31.08 6.35
N SER A 173 77.30 30.64 5.18
CA SER A 173 76.50 30.56 3.96
C SER A 173 75.28 29.66 4.19
N ASN A 174 74.10 30.18 3.89
CA ASN A 174 72.80 29.53 4.07
C ASN A 174 71.77 30.19 3.10
N ASP A 175 70.60 29.58 2.95
CA ASP A 175 69.64 29.95 1.88
C ASP A 175 68.59 30.99 2.30
N HIS A 176 68.49 31.34 3.60
CA HIS A 176 67.42 32.20 4.14
C HIS A 176 67.89 33.54 4.68
N PHE A 177 69.13 33.65 5.16
CA PHE A 177 69.61 34.77 5.96
C PHE A 177 70.91 35.38 5.42
N SER A 178 70.90 36.66 5.08
CA SER A 178 72.10 37.47 4.81
C SER A 178 72.55 38.26 6.05
N LEU A 179 73.75 38.83 6.00
CA LEU A 179 74.32 39.63 7.10
C LEU A 179 74.59 41.07 6.63
N SER A 180 73.91 42.02 7.26
CA SER A 180 74.14 43.46 7.10
C SER A 180 75.03 43.96 8.24
N VAL A 181 76.28 44.33 7.93
CA VAL A 181 77.21 44.90 8.91
C VAL A 181 77.18 46.42 8.85
N HIS A 182 76.97 47.06 10.00
CA HIS A 182 76.94 48.52 10.16
C HIS A 182 78.12 48.99 11.02
N THR A 183 78.36 50.30 11.04
CA THR A 183 79.40 50.94 11.88
C THR A 183 78.76 52.03 12.75
N ASN A 184 78.97 51.94 14.06
CA ASN A 184 78.51 52.91 15.04
C ASN A 184 79.29 54.23 14.93
N SER A 185 78.75 55.31 15.52
CA SER A 185 79.45 56.61 15.65
C SER A 185 80.84 56.51 16.26
N ASP A 186 81.02 55.50 17.12
CA ASP A 186 82.19 55.34 17.98
C ASP A 186 83.24 54.40 17.33
N GLY A 187 83.02 53.99 16.08
CA GLY A 187 83.92 53.14 15.29
C GLY A 187 83.71 51.63 15.47
N GLY A 188 82.99 51.22 16.52
CA GLY A 188 82.52 49.83 16.69
C GLY A 188 81.59 49.38 15.57
N LYS A 189 81.41 48.07 15.40
CA LYS A 189 80.63 47.48 14.30
C LYS A 189 79.64 46.46 14.84
N TYR A 190 78.42 46.48 14.30
CA TYR A 190 77.35 45.55 14.66
C TYR A 190 76.77 44.85 13.43
N GLY A 191 76.16 43.68 13.66
CA GLY A 191 75.52 42.87 12.62
C GLY A 191 74.01 42.84 12.81
N GLU A 192 73.28 43.01 11.71
CA GLU A 192 71.87 42.64 11.60
C GLU A 192 71.77 41.46 10.63
N ILE A 193 71.07 40.40 11.03
CA ILE A 193 70.66 39.34 10.12
C ILE A 193 69.43 39.82 9.34
N VAL A 194 69.41 39.62 8.03
CA VAL A 194 68.31 40.03 7.15
C VAL A 194 67.71 38.79 6.48
N LEU A 195 66.39 38.66 6.50
CA LEU A 195 65.67 37.56 5.87
C LEU A 195 65.57 37.78 4.35
N GLU A 196 66.22 36.92 3.57
CA GLU A 196 66.29 37.00 2.09
C GLU A 196 65.32 36.05 1.38
N LYS A 197 64.84 35.01 2.05
CA LYS A 197 63.87 34.04 1.55
C LYS A 197 62.86 33.81 2.67
N GLU A 198 61.57 33.68 2.34
CA GLU A 198 60.55 33.27 3.30
C GLU A 198 60.99 32.00 4.08
N LEU A 199 60.56 31.89 5.34
CA LEU A 199 60.71 30.68 6.14
C LEU A 199 59.47 29.79 5.95
N ASP A 200 59.58 28.54 6.41
CA ASP A 200 58.62 27.45 6.25
C ASP A 200 58.97 26.46 7.37
N ARG A 201 58.16 26.40 8.44
CA ARG A 201 58.43 25.62 9.66
C ARG A 201 58.24 24.12 9.41
N GLU A 202 57.27 23.77 8.58
CA GLU A 202 56.94 22.41 8.13
C GLU A 202 58.12 21.81 7.35
N GLN A 203 58.84 22.64 6.60
CA GLN A 203 60.14 22.31 6.00
C GLN A 203 61.29 22.33 6.99
N GLN A 204 61.43 23.39 7.83
CA GLN A 204 62.53 23.50 8.79
C GLN A 204 62.28 24.42 10.00
N GLY A 205 61.69 23.87 11.07
CA GLY A 205 61.44 24.57 12.34
C GLY A 205 62.67 25.04 13.16
N GLU A 206 63.89 24.53 12.95
CA GLU A 206 65.12 25.07 13.56
C GLU A 206 66.26 25.24 12.54
N ILE A 207 66.85 26.44 12.50
CA ILE A 207 67.97 26.80 11.63
C ILE A 207 69.16 27.23 12.50
N THR A 208 70.30 26.56 12.36
CA THR A 208 71.54 26.86 13.12
C THR A 208 72.60 27.49 12.20
N LEU A 209 73.10 28.68 12.60
CA LEU A 209 74.07 29.47 11.83
C LEU A 209 75.28 29.83 12.68
N ALA A 210 76.50 29.67 12.17
CA ALA A 210 77.68 30.25 12.80
C ALA A 210 77.89 31.71 12.36
N LEU A 211 78.02 32.63 13.32
CA LEU A 211 78.49 34.00 13.10
C LEU A 211 79.91 34.13 13.63
N THR A 212 80.83 34.63 12.80
CA THR A 212 82.25 34.79 13.15
C THR A 212 82.68 36.24 13.01
N ALA A 213 83.14 36.83 14.12
CA ALA A 213 83.78 38.14 14.17
C ALA A 213 85.30 38.00 13.97
N VAL A 214 85.89 38.89 13.18
CA VAL A 214 87.31 38.87 12.79
C VAL A 214 87.92 40.27 12.95
N ASP A 215 89.12 40.32 13.52
CA ASP A 215 89.90 41.56 13.64
C ASP A 215 90.55 42.02 12.31
N GLY A 216 91.26 43.14 12.37
CA GLY A 216 92.13 43.65 11.29
C GLY A 216 93.62 43.44 11.53
N GLY A 217 94.00 42.71 12.59
CA GLY A 217 95.37 42.56 13.07
C GLY A 217 96.25 41.66 12.20
N ASN A 218 97.51 41.49 12.61
CA ASN A 218 98.47 40.60 11.97
C ASN A 218 99.35 39.91 13.03
N PRO A 219 99.17 38.60 13.32
CA PRO A 219 98.20 37.69 12.73
C PRO A 219 96.76 38.07 13.10
N LYS A 220 95.82 37.75 12.20
CA LYS A 220 94.39 37.88 12.46
C LYS A 220 93.90 36.82 13.43
N ARG A 221 92.92 37.21 14.26
CA ARG A 221 92.20 36.36 15.19
C ARG A 221 90.70 36.54 14.99
N SER A 222 89.93 35.61 15.55
CA SER A 222 88.49 35.54 15.34
C SER A 222 87.79 34.79 16.47
N GLY A 223 86.58 35.20 16.80
CA GLY A 223 85.66 34.44 17.65
C GLY A 223 84.37 34.13 16.92
N SER A 224 83.76 32.99 17.23
CA SER A 224 82.53 32.51 16.63
C SER A 224 81.45 32.27 17.69
N VAL A 225 80.19 32.50 17.32
CA VAL A 225 79.01 32.19 18.14
C VAL A 225 77.99 31.43 17.29
N VAL A 226 77.26 30.49 17.91
CA VAL A 226 76.15 29.80 17.25
C VAL A 226 74.86 30.60 17.46
N ILE A 227 74.17 30.87 16.36
CA ILE A 227 72.84 31.48 16.33
C ILE A 227 71.85 30.34 16.08
N GLN A 228 70.97 30.07 17.05
CA GLN A 228 69.83 29.19 16.90
C GLN A 228 68.61 30.05 16.53
N VAL A 229 68.06 29.84 15.34
CA VAL A 229 66.78 30.41 14.94
C VAL A 229 65.72 29.33 15.12
N THR A 230 64.78 29.55 16.03
CA THR A 230 63.55 28.76 16.10
C THR A 230 62.51 29.47 15.25
N VAL A 231 61.98 28.76 14.25
CA VAL A 231 60.86 29.27 13.45
C VAL A 231 59.60 29.13 14.29
N LEU A 232 58.85 30.23 14.44
CA LEU A 232 57.59 30.25 15.15
C LEU A 232 56.44 30.07 14.17
N ASP A 233 55.61 29.09 14.49
CA ASP A 233 54.37 28.74 13.82
C ASP A 233 53.43 29.94 13.55
N ALA A 234 52.84 29.96 12.37
CA ALA A 234 51.75 30.84 11.97
C ALA A 234 50.73 30.07 11.13
N ASN A 235 49.43 30.28 11.39
CA ASN A 235 48.36 29.54 10.73
C ASN A 235 48.22 29.92 9.24
N ASP A 236 48.98 29.25 8.37
CA ASP A 236 48.98 29.49 6.91
C ASP A 236 48.68 28.25 6.05
N ASN A 237 48.72 27.05 6.65
CA ASN A 237 48.06 25.87 6.11
C ASN A 237 46.55 25.93 6.40
N VAL A 238 45.81 24.95 5.85
CA VAL A 238 44.37 24.79 6.08
C VAL A 238 44.04 23.30 6.22
N PRO A 239 43.01 22.92 6.99
CA PRO A 239 42.75 21.50 7.25
C PRO A 239 42.41 20.75 5.95
N VAL A 240 43.10 19.65 5.64
CA VAL A 240 42.91 18.89 4.39
C VAL A 240 42.20 17.57 4.67
N PHE A 241 40.95 17.43 4.23
CA PHE A 241 40.22 16.16 4.32
C PHE A 241 40.88 15.04 3.51
N SER A 242 41.00 13.85 4.11
CA SER A 242 41.55 12.65 3.45
C SER A 242 40.81 12.26 2.17
N GLN A 243 39.54 12.63 2.04
CA GLN A 243 38.71 12.47 0.85
C GLN A 243 37.81 13.70 0.64
N ALA A 244 37.74 14.20 -0.60
CA ALA A 244 36.83 15.30 -0.95
C ALA A 244 35.34 14.87 -1.01
N VAL A 245 35.09 13.59 -1.27
CA VAL A 245 33.75 12.97 -1.24
C VAL A 245 33.86 11.61 -0.56
N TYR A 246 33.26 11.48 0.63
CA TYR A 246 33.05 10.20 1.28
C TYR A 246 31.74 9.58 0.75
N LYS A 247 31.78 8.29 0.42
CA LYS A 247 30.60 7.47 0.07
C LYS A 247 30.50 6.31 1.03
N VAL A 248 29.31 6.09 1.58
CA VAL A 248 29.02 5.03 2.55
C VAL A 248 27.61 4.52 2.32
N SER A 249 27.42 3.21 2.43
CA SER A 249 26.09 2.60 2.44
C SER A 249 25.66 2.29 3.89
N LEU A 250 24.38 2.48 4.17
CA LEU A 250 23.83 2.40 5.54
C LEU A 250 22.45 1.73 5.49
N PRO A 251 22.27 0.52 6.04
CA PRO A 251 20.95 -0.10 6.13
C PRO A 251 19.95 0.79 6.84
N GLU A 252 18.73 0.88 6.29
CA GLU A 252 17.61 1.41 7.05
C GLU A 252 17.34 0.55 8.30
N ASN A 253 16.53 1.06 9.23
CA ASN A 253 16.39 0.49 10.58
C ASN A 253 17.71 0.36 11.38
N SER A 254 18.83 0.95 10.92
CA SER A 254 20.10 1.03 11.68
C SER A 254 19.87 1.63 13.08
N PRO A 255 20.39 1.02 14.16
CA PRO A 255 20.07 1.43 15.51
C PRO A 255 20.71 2.78 15.89
N LEU A 256 20.07 3.49 16.83
CA LEU A 256 20.56 4.78 17.33
C LEU A 256 21.99 4.67 17.89
N ASN A 257 22.80 5.68 17.59
CA ASN A 257 24.24 5.79 17.83
C ASN A 257 25.12 4.84 16.98
N THR A 258 24.59 4.25 15.90
CA THR A 258 25.43 3.62 14.87
C THR A 258 26.35 4.68 14.25
N VAL A 259 27.66 4.41 14.23
CA VAL A 259 28.64 5.23 13.50
C VAL A 259 28.48 4.93 12.02
N VAL A 260 28.19 5.97 11.22
CA VAL A 260 28.02 5.87 9.78
C VAL A 260 29.38 5.96 9.10
N VAL A 261 30.10 7.06 9.34
CA VAL A 261 31.46 7.29 8.82
C VAL A 261 32.21 8.24 9.74
N THR A 262 33.51 8.03 9.89
CA THR A 262 34.42 9.00 10.51
C THR A 262 35.08 9.79 9.40
N VAL A 263 34.80 11.09 9.32
CA VAL A 263 35.57 12.00 8.46
C VAL A 263 36.83 12.44 9.19
N SER A 264 37.92 12.64 8.45
CA SER A 264 39.17 13.14 9.01
C SER A 264 39.80 14.14 8.03
N ALA A 265 40.28 15.23 8.60
CA ALA A 265 41.13 16.22 7.96
C ALA A 265 42.39 16.41 8.80
N ASP A 266 43.53 16.46 8.13
CA ASP A 266 44.84 16.68 8.73
C ASP A 266 45.28 18.12 8.42
N ASP A 267 45.84 18.81 9.42
CA ASP A 267 46.53 20.09 9.24
C ASP A 267 48.04 19.90 9.54
N ALA A 268 48.87 20.79 9.00
CA ALA A 268 50.33 20.74 9.14
C ALA A 268 50.86 21.61 10.30
N ASP A 269 50.10 22.63 10.70
CA ASP A 269 50.50 23.65 11.69
C ASP A 269 50.60 23.06 13.13
N GLU A 270 51.24 23.77 14.06
CA GLU A 270 51.50 23.29 15.42
C GLU A 270 50.41 23.64 16.44
N GLY A 271 50.11 22.67 17.32
CA GLY A 271 49.30 22.89 18.50
C GLY A 271 47.86 23.28 18.17
N ALA A 272 47.47 24.51 18.50
CA ALA A 272 46.10 24.99 18.29
C ALA A 272 45.80 25.36 16.83
N ASN A 273 46.83 25.66 16.03
CA ASN A 273 46.68 25.88 14.59
C ASN A 273 46.50 24.52 13.89
N GLY A 274 47.19 23.47 14.37
CA GLY A 274 46.96 22.09 13.94
C GLY A 274 45.71 21.38 14.50
N GLU A 275 44.95 21.98 15.43
CA GLU A 275 43.81 21.31 16.10
C GLU A 275 42.52 21.46 15.30
N VAL A 276 42.28 20.50 14.39
CA VAL A 276 41.09 20.49 13.53
C VAL A 276 39.82 20.10 14.29
N THR A 277 38.77 20.92 14.09
CA THR A 277 37.41 20.72 14.61
C THR A 277 36.39 20.59 13.48
N TYR A 278 35.27 19.91 13.74
CA TYR A 278 34.32 19.50 12.70
C TYR A 278 32.90 20.05 12.92
N GLU A 279 32.32 20.72 11.92
CA GLU A 279 30.92 21.20 11.94
C GLU A 279 30.17 20.93 10.63
N PHE A 280 28.83 20.88 10.65
CA PHE A 280 28.02 20.74 9.42
C PHE A 280 27.81 22.11 8.76
N SER A 281 28.61 22.44 7.73
CA SER A 281 28.43 23.68 6.95
C SER A 281 27.18 23.69 6.09
N ARG A 282 26.66 22.51 5.71
CA ARG A 282 25.32 22.38 5.13
C ARG A 282 24.72 21.00 5.36
N ILE A 283 23.50 20.99 5.85
CA ILE A 283 22.63 19.82 6.08
C ILE A 283 21.18 20.22 5.75
N SER A 284 20.29 19.26 5.48
CA SER A 284 18.85 19.54 5.33
C SER A 284 18.13 19.56 6.68
N ASP A 285 16.96 20.20 6.74
CA ASP A 285 16.12 20.25 7.93
C ASP A 285 15.64 18.84 8.35
N GLU A 286 15.63 17.88 7.42
CA GLU A 286 15.35 16.46 7.61
C GLU A 286 16.59 15.76 8.20
N ALA A 287 17.73 15.81 7.50
CA ALA A 287 18.94 15.09 7.87
C ALA A 287 19.53 15.54 9.23
N ILE A 288 19.32 16.80 9.64
CA ILE A 288 19.75 17.30 10.97
C ILE A 288 18.99 16.66 12.14
N LYS A 289 17.86 15.98 11.87
CA LYS A 289 17.13 15.15 12.85
C LYS A 289 17.63 13.70 12.88
N LEU A 290 18.37 13.28 11.85
CA LEU A 290 18.77 11.89 11.60
C LEU A 290 20.24 11.63 11.90
N PHE A 291 21.12 12.62 11.68
CA PHE A 291 22.56 12.49 11.83
C PHE A 291 23.15 13.54 12.79
N SER A 292 24.13 13.12 13.59
CA SER A 292 24.92 13.96 14.49
C SER A 292 26.40 13.79 14.20
N LEU A 293 27.17 14.88 14.25
CA LEU A 293 28.61 14.91 14.02
C LEU A 293 29.34 15.21 15.32
N ASN A 294 30.33 14.40 15.68
CA ASN A 294 31.21 14.66 16.80
C ASN A 294 32.28 15.70 16.41
N HIS A 295 32.20 16.88 17.03
CA HIS A 295 33.04 18.06 16.79
C HIS A 295 34.55 17.83 16.99
N GLN A 296 34.96 16.77 17.71
CA GLN A 296 36.36 16.44 17.97
C GLN A 296 36.86 15.21 17.21
N THR A 297 36.03 14.18 17.00
CA THR A 297 36.47 12.91 16.37
C THR A 297 36.10 12.80 14.89
N GLY A 298 35.25 13.68 14.36
CA GLY A 298 34.73 13.59 12.99
C GLY A 298 33.75 12.43 12.77
N GLU A 299 33.32 11.74 13.83
CA GLU A 299 32.36 10.63 13.74
C GLU A 299 30.94 11.16 13.46
N ILE A 300 30.37 10.74 12.33
CA ILE A 300 28.95 10.92 11.99
C ILE A 300 28.17 9.71 12.52
N THR A 301 27.11 9.97 13.28
CA THR A 301 26.31 8.97 13.99
C THR A 301 24.81 9.12 13.73
N VAL A 302 24.08 8.01 13.73
CA VAL A 302 22.61 7.99 13.60
C VAL A 302 21.94 8.41 14.91
N ILE A 303 21.07 9.42 14.88
CA ILE A 303 20.27 9.90 16.03
C ILE A 303 18.75 9.86 15.80
N GLY A 304 18.30 9.63 14.56
CA GLY A 304 16.88 9.43 14.21
C GLY A 304 16.62 8.02 13.67
N GLN A 305 15.37 7.75 13.27
CA GLN A 305 15.04 6.54 12.50
C GLN A 305 15.29 6.83 11.02
N ILE A 306 15.91 5.88 10.31
CA ILE A 306 16.19 5.96 8.87
C ILE A 306 15.24 4.99 8.16
N ASP A 307 14.60 5.49 7.10
CA ASP A 307 13.49 4.91 6.35
C ASP A 307 13.79 5.16 4.85
N PHE A 308 13.99 4.08 4.08
CA PHE A 308 14.35 4.14 2.66
C PHE A 308 13.19 4.62 1.77
N GLU A 309 11.94 4.40 2.21
CA GLU A 309 10.73 4.87 1.54
C GLU A 309 10.52 6.38 1.65
N GLU A 310 11.05 7.04 2.70
CA GLU A 310 11.04 8.50 2.83
C GLU A 310 12.17 9.16 2.02
N GLU A 311 13.44 8.75 2.20
CA GLU A 311 14.56 9.27 1.40
C GLU A 311 15.74 8.27 1.31
N SER A 312 16.29 8.11 0.11
CA SER A 312 17.26 7.05 -0.21
C SER A 312 18.73 7.52 -0.35
N GLU A 313 18.98 8.82 -0.48
CA GLU A 313 20.33 9.41 -0.54
C GLU A 313 20.39 10.71 0.28
N TYR A 314 21.31 10.79 1.27
CA TYR A 314 21.57 12.04 2.01
C TYR A 314 22.93 12.65 1.63
N GLU A 315 22.92 13.89 1.09
CA GLU A 315 24.11 14.74 0.97
C GLU A 315 24.30 15.57 2.24
N LEU A 316 25.37 15.29 2.98
CA LEU A 316 25.85 16.14 4.07
C LEU A 316 27.11 16.89 3.61
N ARG A 317 27.33 18.11 4.12
CA ARG A 317 28.61 18.82 3.98
C ARG A 317 29.20 19.07 5.35
N VAL A 318 30.42 18.58 5.54
CA VAL A 318 31.21 18.79 6.75
C VAL A 318 32.28 19.81 6.44
N GLU A 319 32.49 20.73 7.37
CA GLU A 319 33.57 21.70 7.41
C GLU A 319 34.57 21.26 8.49
N GLY A 320 35.85 21.27 8.14
CA GLY A 320 36.97 20.97 9.02
C GLY A 320 37.79 22.24 9.19
N LYS A 321 38.04 22.65 10.44
CA LYS A 321 38.42 24.01 10.79
C LYS A 321 39.40 24.06 11.94
N ASP A 322 40.48 24.81 11.77
CA ASP A 322 41.54 24.99 12.77
C ASP A 322 41.13 25.94 13.92
N GLY A 323 42.02 26.10 14.91
CA GLY A 323 41.82 26.98 16.05
C GLY A 323 41.92 28.49 15.76
N ALA A 324 42.46 28.92 14.61
CA ALA A 324 42.53 30.34 14.23
C ALA A 324 41.35 30.80 13.35
N GLY A 325 40.71 29.86 12.65
CA GLY A 325 39.52 30.03 11.83
C GLY A 325 39.67 29.77 10.33
N LEU A 326 40.76 29.16 9.82
CA LEU A 326 40.77 28.68 8.42
C LEU A 326 40.07 27.31 8.34
N ALA A 327 39.49 27.00 7.18
CA ALA A 327 38.59 25.87 7.04
C ALA A 327 38.53 25.33 5.60
N SER A 328 38.27 24.03 5.49
CA SER A 328 37.93 23.36 4.22
C SER A 328 36.63 22.56 4.34
N GLN A 329 36.12 22.03 3.23
CA GLN A 329 34.85 21.30 3.20
C GLN A 329 34.97 19.98 2.44
N ALA A 330 34.32 18.93 2.97
CA ALA A 330 34.12 17.65 2.28
C ALA A 330 32.62 17.34 2.17
N LYS A 331 32.25 16.62 1.09
CA LYS A 331 30.90 16.06 0.91
C LYS A 331 30.85 14.64 1.48
N VAL A 332 29.79 14.30 2.19
CA VAL A 332 29.45 12.93 2.57
C VAL A 332 28.17 12.55 1.84
N VAL A 333 28.17 11.38 1.21
CA VAL A 333 26.99 10.76 0.60
C VAL A 333 26.68 9.49 1.37
N ILE A 334 25.49 9.44 1.97
CA ILE A 334 24.96 8.26 2.63
C ILE A 334 23.90 7.67 1.70
N GLU A 335 24.21 6.50 1.13
CA GLU A 335 23.29 5.70 0.31
C GLU A 335 22.56 4.73 1.24
N VAL A 336 21.24 4.85 1.37
CA VAL A 336 20.47 3.98 2.28
C VAL A 336 20.29 2.59 1.63
N GLU A 337 20.51 1.51 2.38
CA GLU A 337 20.24 0.15 1.89
C GLU A 337 18.84 -0.32 2.34
N ASP A 338 18.04 -0.73 1.34
CA ASP A 338 16.68 -1.30 1.40
C ASP A 338 16.64 -2.64 2.18
N VAL A 339 15.88 -2.68 3.28
CA VAL A 339 15.71 -3.82 4.19
C VAL A 339 14.23 -4.19 4.26
N ASN A 340 13.90 -5.46 3.98
CA ASN A 340 12.53 -5.94 3.80
C ASN A 340 11.65 -5.82 5.07
N ASP A 341 11.03 -4.67 5.32
CA ASP A 341 10.27 -4.37 6.54
C ASP A 341 8.79 -4.06 6.31
N ASN A 342 8.39 -3.66 5.08
CA ASN A 342 6.98 -3.59 4.73
C ASN A 342 6.47 -4.96 4.28
N ALA A 343 5.23 -5.26 4.66
CA ALA A 343 4.53 -6.44 4.16
C ALA A 343 3.60 -6.07 2.98
N PRO A 344 3.47 -6.92 1.95
CA PRO A 344 2.73 -6.58 0.73
C PRO A 344 1.25 -6.31 0.99
N GLU A 345 0.72 -5.15 0.63
CA GLU A 345 -0.69 -4.78 0.84
C GLU A 345 -1.60 -5.19 -0.34
N ILE A 346 -2.68 -5.92 -0.02
CA ILE A 346 -3.65 -6.44 -1.01
C ILE A 346 -4.86 -5.50 -1.15
N PHE A 347 -4.89 -4.75 -2.25
CA PHE A 347 -6.01 -3.87 -2.62
C PHE A 347 -6.97 -4.54 -3.62
N LEU A 348 -8.21 -4.75 -3.22
CA LEU A 348 -9.30 -5.06 -4.15
C LEU A 348 -9.71 -3.76 -4.88
N LYS A 349 -9.59 -3.73 -6.21
CA LYS A 349 -9.93 -2.55 -7.05
C LYS A 349 -11.30 -2.69 -7.73
N SER A 350 -11.72 -3.90 -8.05
CA SER A 350 -13.08 -4.21 -8.51
C SER A 350 -13.49 -5.62 -8.06
N LEU A 351 -14.79 -5.83 -7.87
CA LEU A 351 -15.37 -7.15 -7.64
C LEU A 351 -16.83 -7.18 -8.13
N ASN A 352 -17.13 -8.14 -8.98
CA ASN A 352 -18.46 -8.47 -9.44
C ASN A 352 -19.02 -9.56 -8.50
N SER A 353 -19.86 -9.17 -7.55
CA SER A 353 -20.59 -10.08 -6.66
C SER A 353 -21.99 -9.52 -6.43
N PRO A 354 -23.06 -10.33 -6.44
CA PRO A 354 -23.05 -11.78 -6.64
C PRO A 354 -22.69 -12.21 -8.08
N ILE A 355 -22.29 -13.46 -8.22
CA ILE A 355 -21.83 -14.09 -9.47
C ILE A 355 -22.92 -15.04 -9.98
N PRO A 356 -23.44 -14.92 -11.21
CA PRO A 356 -24.41 -15.89 -11.74
C PRO A 356 -23.75 -17.25 -11.94
N GLU A 357 -24.42 -18.33 -11.55
CA GLU A 357 -23.82 -19.67 -11.60
C GLU A 357 -23.55 -20.17 -13.02
N ASN A 358 -24.42 -19.81 -13.97
CA ASN A 358 -24.27 -20.09 -15.41
C ASN A 358 -23.11 -19.32 -16.09
N VAL A 359 -22.18 -18.75 -15.32
CA VAL A 359 -21.03 -18.02 -15.83
C VAL A 359 -19.99 -18.97 -16.43
N ILE A 360 -19.50 -18.59 -17.61
CA ILE A 360 -18.53 -19.38 -18.37
C ILE A 360 -17.18 -19.44 -17.61
N PRO A 361 -16.56 -20.63 -17.46
CA PRO A 361 -15.24 -20.76 -16.86
C PRO A 361 -14.18 -19.88 -17.56
N GLY A 362 -13.38 -19.18 -16.76
CA GLY A 362 -12.39 -18.20 -17.25
C GLY A 362 -12.91 -16.76 -17.35
N THR A 363 -14.14 -16.49 -16.89
CA THR A 363 -14.67 -15.12 -16.78
C THR A 363 -14.00 -14.36 -15.63
N GLU A 364 -13.68 -13.07 -15.86
CA GLU A 364 -13.14 -12.17 -14.86
C GLU A 364 -14.21 -11.70 -13.86
N MET A 365 -13.93 -11.92 -12.58
CA MET A 365 -14.79 -11.54 -11.45
C MET A 365 -14.29 -10.31 -10.70
N GLY A 366 -13.00 -9.98 -10.76
CA GLY A 366 -12.48 -8.82 -10.04
C GLY A 366 -10.99 -8.59 -10.24
N ILE A 367 -10.59 -7.34 -10.08
CA ILE A 367 -9.19 -6.90 -10.22
C ILE A 367 -8.62 -6.66 -8.83
N ILE A 368 -7.55 -7.36 -8.52
CA ILE A 368 -6.74 -7.23 -7.31
C ILE A 368 -5.42 -6.56 -7.69
N ASN A 369 -4.90 -5.70 -6.84
CA ASN A 369 -3.64 -5.00 -7.00
C ASN A 369 -2.85 -5.15 -5.71
N VAL A 370 -1.70 -5.81 -5.77
CA VAL A 370 -0.82 -5.98 -4.62
C VAL A 370 0.33 -5.00 -4.74
N GLN A 371 0.56 -4.22 -3.69
CA GLN A 371 1.60 -3.20 -3.67
C GLN A 371 2.49 -3.43 -2.48
N ASP A 372 3.78 -3.36 -2.73
CA ASP A 372 4.80 -3.40 -1.70
C ASP A 372 5.62 -2.11 -1.77
N LYS A 373 6.08 -1.64 -0.61
CA LYS A 373 6.78 -0.36 -0.53
C LYS A 373 8.27 -0.51 -0.76
N ASP A 374 8.89 -1.52 -0.15
CA ASP A 374 10.29 -1.93 -0.31
C ASP A 374 10.71 -1.99 -1.78
N SER A 375 12.02 -2.01 -2.07
CA SER A 375 12.54 -1.98 -3.45
C SER A 375 13.14 -3.32 -3.91
N GLY A 376 13.89 -3.30 -5.03
CA GLY A 376 14.62 -4.47 -5.54
C GLY A 376 13.82 -5.78 -5.64
N LYS A 377 14.21 -6.76 -4.83
CA LYS A 377 13.54 -8.07 -4.69
C LYS A 377 12.47 -8.07 -3.60
N ASN A 378 12.63 -7.23 -2.58
CA ASN A 378 11.72 -7.07 -1.47
C ASN A 378 10.34 -6.67 -2.03
N ARG A 379 10.30 -5.79 -3.04
CA ARG A 379 9.09 -5.45 -3.82
C ARG A 379 8.41 -6.62 -4.58
N GLN A 380 9.06 -7.77 -4.76
CA GLN A 380 8.64 -8.76 -5.77
C GLN A 380 7.60 -9.75 -5.22
N VAL A 381 6.33 -9.34 -5.25
CA VAL A 381 5.21 -10.09 -4.67
C VAL A 381 4.73 -11.29 -5.51
N ARG A 382 4.60 -12.45 -4.84
CA ARG A 382 3.91 -13.65 -5.31
C ARG A 382 2.54 -13.75 -4.64
N CYS A 383 1.49 -13.80 -5.46
CA CYS A 383 0.12 -13.94 -4.98
C CYS A 383 -0.40 -15.37 -5.21
N SER A 384 -1.15 -15.88 -4.23
CA SER A 384 -1.69 -17.23 -4.22
C SER A 384 -3.12 -17.26 -3.66
N ILE A 385 -3.80 -18.38 -3.90
CA ILE A 385 -5.16 -18.70 -3.49
C ILE A 385 -5.21 -20.18 -3.09
N ILE A 386 -6.10 -20.55 -2.18
CA ILE A 386 -6.23 -21.94 -1.70
C ILE A 386 -6.64 -22.85 -2.88
N GLU A 387 -5.92 -23.96 -3.10
CA GLU A 387 -6.06 -24.81 -4.30
C GLU A 387 -7.41 -25.54 -4.46
N ASN A 388 -8.32 -25.44 -3.49
CA ASN A 388 -9.59 -26.16 -3.43
C ASN A 388 -10.82 -25.24 -3.56
N VAL A 389 -10.74 -24.22 -4.43
CA VAL A 389 -11.87 -23.34 -4.82
C VAL A 389 -11.94 -23.19 -6.35
N PRO A 390 -13.12 -22.93 -6.95
CA PRO A 390 -13.30 -22.84 -8.41
C PRO A 390 -12.82 -21.51 -9.00
N PHE A 391 -11.77 -20.91 -8.44
CA PHE A 391 -11.22 -19.61 -8.81
C PHE A 391 -9.70 -19.65 -8.83
N LYS A 392 -9.08 -18.86 -9.72
CA LYS A 392 -7.62 -18.66 -9.76
C LYS A 392 -7.27 -17.19 -9.93
N LEU A 393 -6.07 -16.83 -9.49
CA LEU A 393 -5.46 -15.54 -9.80
C LEU A 393 -4.63 -15.69 -11.08
N VAL A 394 -4.87 -14.81 -12.06
CA VAL A 394 -4.08 -14.70 -13.29
C VAL A 394 -3.33 -13.36 -13.24
N PRO A 395 -1.99 -13.32 -13.29
CA PRO A 395 -1.25 -12.06 -13.34
C PRO A 395 -1.55 -11.35 -14.67
N PHE A 396 -1.86 -10.05 -14.59
CA PHE A 396 -2.23 -9.23 -15.74
C PHE A 396 -1.07 -8.32 -16.15
N ILE A 397 -0.80 -7.26 -15.38
CA ILE A 397 0.28 -6.27 -15.62
C ILE A 397 0.75 -5.76 -14.26
N LYS A 398 2.07 -5.67 -14.00
CA LYS A 398 2.70 -4.99 -12.84
C LYS A 398 1.93 -5.13 -11.51
N ASN A 399 1.94 -6.33 -10.93
CA ASN A 399 1.29 -6.67 -9.65
C ASN A 399 -0.26 -6.53 -9.60
N TYR A 400 -0.91 -6.26 -10.74
CA TYR A 400 -2.36 -6.49 -10.90
C TYR A 400 -2.62 -7.95 -11.26
N TYR A 401 -3.60 -8.54 -10.57
CA TYR A 401 -4.07 -9.91 -10.73
C TYR A 401 -5.57 -9.90 -11.01
N SER A 402 -5.98 -10.64 -12.05
CA SER A 402 -7.39 -10.88 -12.36
C SER A 402 -7.85 -12.15 -11.64
N LEU A 403 -8.94 -12.07 -10.88
CA LEU A 403 -9.61 -13.21 -10.27
C LEU A 403 -10.59 -13.80 -11.30
N VAL A 404 -10.34 -15.02 -11.76
CA VAL A 404 -11.16 -15.68 -12.79
C VAL A 404 -11.69 -17.03 -12.32
N THR A 405 -12.85 -17.44 -12.81
CA THR A 405 -13.40 -18.80 -12.58
C THR A 405 -12.55 -19.87 -13.25
N THR A 406 -12.58 -21.09 -12.71
CA THR A 406 -11.85 -22.26 -13.26
C THR A 406 -12.74 -23.43 -13.64
N SER A 407 -13.87 -23.61 -12.94
CA SER A 407 -14.94 -24.54 -13.29
C SER A 407 -16.25 -23.79 -13.48
N GLU A 408 -17.29 -24.53 -13.87
CA GLU A 408 -18.68 -24.11 -13.74
C GLU A 408 -19.01 -23.95 -12.24
N LEU A 409 -20.03 -23.13 -11.95
CA LEU A 409 -20.54 -22.89 -10.59
C LEU A 409 -21.98 -23.43 -10.50
N ASP A 410 -22.40 -23.75 -9.28
CA ASP A 410 -23.66 -24.43 -8.97
C ASP A 410 -24.06 -24.00 -7.55
N ARG A 411 -25.18 -23.26 -7.42
CA ARG A 411 -25.64 -22.67 -6.15
C ARG A 411 -26.38 -23.68 -5.29
N GLU A 412 -26.94 -24.73 -5.88
CA GLU A 412 -27.60 -25.88 -5.23
C GLU A 412 -26.59 -26.66 -4.38
N LEU A 413 -25.36 -26.78 -4.88
CA LEU A 413 -24.21 -27.35 -4.19
C LEU A 413 -23.53 -26.34 -3.26
N VAL A 414 -23.19 -25.12 -3.74
CA VAL A 414 -22.43 -24.12 -2.96
C VAL A 414 -22.86 -22.68 -3.29
N SER A 415 -23.67 -22.07 -2.42
CA SER A 415 -24.13 -20.68 -2.58
C SER A 415 -23.07 -19.61 -2.30
N ASP A 416 -22.07 -19.89 -1.46
CA ASP A 416 -21.15 -18.88 -0.95
C ASP A 416 -19.72 -19.42 -0.80
N TYR A 417 -18.74 -18.68 -1.32
CA TYR A 417 -17.31 -19.00 -1.25
C TYR A 417 -16.57 -17.98 -0.39
N ASN A 418 -15.91 -18.46 0.66
CA ASN A 418 -14.96 -17.66 1.45
C ASN A 418 -13.53 -17.96 0.96
N ILE A 419 -12.93 -16.99 0.26
CA ILE A 419 -11.64 -17.10 -0.41
C ILE A 419 -10.60 -16.27 0.33
N THR A 420 -9.50 -16.89 0.75
CA THR A 420 -8.32 -16.15 1.21
C THR A 420 -7.31 -16.03 0.07
N ILE A 421 -6.98 -14.80 -0.29
CA ILE A 421 -5.81 -14.45 -1.10
C ILE A 421 -4.64 -14.25 -0.15
N THR A 422 -3.48 -14.82 -0.46
CA THR A 422 -2.23 -14.60 0.26
C THR A 422 -1.22 -13.95 -0.68
N ALA A 423 -0.57 -12.87 -0.24
CA ALA A 423 0.57 -12.26 -0.92
C ALA A 423 1.82 -12.44 -0.05
N THR A 424 2.93 -12.81 -0.68
CA THR A 424 4.25 -13.04 -0.07
C THR A 424 5.30 -12.38 -0.94
N ASP A 425 6.26 -11.68 -0.38
CA ASP A 425 7.37 -11.07 -1.12
C ASP A 425 8.43 -12.11 -1.56
N GLU A 426 9.56 -11.65 -2.11
CA GLU A 426 10.79 -12.44 -2.30
C GLU A 426 11.92 -11.98 -1.36
N GLY A 427 11.54 -11.50 -0.18
CA GLY A 427 12.40 -11.03 0.90
C GLY A 427 13.18 -12.13 1.61
N SER A 428 13.96 -11.72 2.63
CA SER A 428 14.75 -12.65 3.44
C SER A 428 15.05 -12.06 4.84
N PRO A 429 14.21 -12.34 5.86
CA PRO A 429 13.03 -13.22 5.83
C PRO A 429 11.89 -12.64 4.98
N PRO A 430 11.09 -13.48 4.31
CA PRO A 430 9.95 -12.99 3.54
C PRO A 430 8.77 -12.66 4.45
N LEU A 431 8.11 -11.53 4.19
CA LEU A 431 6.87 -11.10 4.83
C LEU A 431 5.65 -11.51 3.99
N SER A 432 4.47 -11.44 4.58
CA SER A 432 3.23 -11.88 3.92
C SER A 432 1.99 -11.24 4.51
N SER A 433 0.99 -11.02 3.66
CA SER A 433 -0.35 -10.57 4.07
C SER A 433 -1.44 -11.47 3.49
N TYR A 434 -2.65 -11.35 4.04
CA TYR A 434 -3.80 -12.13 3.62
C TYR A 434 -5.06 -11.27 3.54
N LYS A 435 -5.92 -11.56 2.56
CA LYS A 435 -7.21 -10.89 2.37
C LYS A 435 -8.32 -11.92 2.15
N ALA A 436 -9.30 -11.94 3.04
CA ALA A 436 -10.52 -12.72 2.86
C ALA A 436 -11.50 -11.96 1.95
N LEU A 437 -12.08 -12.67 0.98
CA LEU A 437 -13.16 -12.25 0.11
C LEU A 437 -14.33 -13.21 0.29
N MET A 438 -15.54 -12.68 0.46
CA MET A 438 -16.78 -13.46 0.41
C MET A 438 -17.43 -13.24 -0.95
N LEU A 439 -17.54 -14.29 -1.75
CA LEU A 439 -18.25 -14.29 -3.03
C LEU A 439 -19.56 -15.05 -2.86
N SER A 440 -20.68 -14.43 -3.22
CA SER A 440 -21.98 -15.09 -3.25
C SER A 440 -22.38 -15.43 -4.69
N VAL A 441 -22.96 -16.61 -4.88
CA VAL A 441 -23.49 -17.06 -6.16
C VAL A 441 -24.96 -16.62 -6.26
N SER A 442 -25.33 -15.96 -7.36
CA SER A 442 -26.71 -15.60 -7.66
C SER A 442 -27.37 -16.65 -8.54
N ASP A 443 -28.55 -17.01 -8.08
CA ASP A 443 -29.50 -17.96 -8.68
C ASP A 443 -29.88 -17.68 -10.14
N VAL A 444 -29.95 -18.74 -10.94
CA VAL A 444 -30.42 -18.79 -12.31
C VAL A 444 -31.47 -19.91 -12.43
N ASN A 445 -32.56 -19.67 -13.16
CA ASN A 445 -33.66 -20.63 -13.27
C ASN A 445 -33.33 -21.78 -14.23
N ASP A 446 -32.52 -22.76 -13.80
CA ASP A 446 -32.08 -23.89 -14.62
C ASP A 446 -32.67 -25.25 -14.20
N ASN A 447 -33.19 -25.37 -12.97
CA ASN A 447 -34.00 -26.51 -12.56
C ASN A 447 -35.49 -26.26 -12.86
N ALA A 448 -36.25 -27.35 -12.95
CA ALA A 448 -37.70 -27.31 -13.16
C ALA A 448 -38.41 -28.01 -11.99
N PRO A 449 -39.64 -27.61 -11.61
CA PRO A 449 -40.33 -28.19 -10.47
C PRO A 449 -40.56 -29.69 -10.63
N VAL A 450 -40.02 -30.52 -9.75
CA VAL A 450 -40.13 -31.99 -9.81
C VAL A 450 -41.21 -32.50 -8.84
N PHE A 451 -42.22 -33.20 -9.35
CA PHE A 451 -43.23 -33.88 -8.54
C PHE A 451 -42.63 -35.02 -7.69
N ILE A 452 -43.11 -35.17 -6.46
CA ILE A 452 -42.64 -36.21 -5.52
C ILE A 452 -43.04 -37.63 -5.99
N GLU A 453 -44.18 -37.76 -6.68
CA GLU A 453 -44.65 -39.02 -7.26
C GLU A 453 -44.80 -38.91 -8.78
N GLN A 454 -44.50 -40.00 -9.50
CA GLN A 454 -44.63 -40.07 -10.97
C GLN A 454 -46.09 -40.09 -11.45
N SER A 455 -47.02 -40.54 -10.60
CA SER A 455 -48.46 -40.48 -10.86
C SER A 455 -49.24 -40.64 -9.56
N TYR A 456 -50.16 -39.72 -9.28
CA TYR A 456 -51.00 -39.79 -8.09
C TYR A 456 -52.29 -40.58 -8.36
N THR A 457 -52.75 -41.33 -7.37
CA THR A 457 -54.07 -41.99 -7.38
C THR A 457 -54.93 -41.43 -6.26
N ALA A 458 -56.16 -41.05 -6.58
CA ALA A 458 -57.11 -40.45 -5.66
C ALA A 458 -58.46 -41.16 -5.70
N TYR A 459 -59.10 -41.26 -4.54
CA TYR A 459 -60.45 -41.80 -4.39
C TYR A 459 -61.38 -40.69 -3.90
N LEU A 460 -62.55 -40.59 -4.52
CA LEU A 460 -63.57 -39.60 -4.20
C LEU A 460 -64.91 -40.33 -4.10
N SER A 461 -65.64 -40.18 -3.00
CA SER A 461 -67.02 -40.68 -2.99
C SER A 461 -67.84 -39.88 -3.99
N GLU A 462 -68.80 -40.54 -4.62
CA GLU A 462 -69.91 -39.83 -5.24
C GLU A 462 -70.76 -39.08 -4.21
N ASN A 463 -71.81 -38.40 -4.69
CA ASN A 463 -72.71 -37.57 -3.89
C ASN A 463 -71.98 -36.54 -3.00
N ASN A 464 -70.74 -36.22 -3.36
CA ASN A 464 -69.86 -35.34 -2.63
C ASN A 464 -70.34 -33.89 -2.71
N LYS A 465 -70.03 -33.13 -1.66
CA LYS A 465 -70.24 -31.69 -1.67
C LYS A 465 -69.26 -31.02 -2.65
N PRO A 466 -69.71 -30.10 -3.52
CA PRO A 466 -68.82 -29.22 -4.26
C PRO A 466 -67.86 -28.46 -3.32
N GLY A 467 -66.61 -28.30 -3.74
CA GLY A 467 -65.53 -27.71 -2.94
C GLY A 467 -64.76 -28.69 -2.05
N LEU A 468 -65.18 -29.97 -1.96
CA LEU A 468 -64.47 -30.99 -1.16
C LEU A 468 -63.04 -31.23 -1.69
N SER A 469 -62.03 -31.06 -0.84
CA SER A 469 -60.65 -31.44 -1.11
C SER A 469 -60.45 -32.94 -0.88
N PHE A 470 -59.96 -33.67 -1.88
CA PHE A 470 -59.81 -35.13 -1.83
C PHE A 470 -58.42 -35.64 -2.24
N CYS A 471 -57.57 -34.78 -2.80
CA CYS A 471 -56.19 -35.10 -3.18
C CYS A 471 -55.31 -33.85 -3.00
N SER A 472 -54.01 -34.05 -2.86
CA SER A 472 -53.01 -32.98 -2.90
C SER A 472 -51.80 -33.52 -3.65
N VAL A 473 -51.33 -32.79 -4.66
CA VAL A 473 -50.04 -33.06 -5.31
C VAL A 473 -48.97 -32.18 -4.70
N THR A 474 -47.70 -32.55 -4.85
CA THR A 474 -46.58 -31.72 -4.40
C THR A 474 -45.40 -31.90 -5.34
N ALA A 475 -44.89 -30.79 -5.85
CA ALA A 475 -43.60 -30.69 -6.49
C ALA A 475 -42.65 -29.85 -5.63
N LYS A 476 -41.35 -30.05 -5.84
CA LYS A 476 -40.28 -29.26 -5.27
C LYS A 476 -39.41 -28.72 -6.37
N ASP A 477 -38.92 -27.52 -6.16
CA ASP A 477 -37.95 -26.85 -7.00
C ASP A 477 -36.79 -26.44 -6.08
N PRO A 478 -35.52 -26.66 -6.48
CA PRO A 478 -34.38 -26.35 -5.62
C PRO A 478 -33.94 -24.87 -5.72
N ASP A 479 -34.39 -24.13 -6.74
CA ASP A 479 -33.91 -22.78 -7.05
C ASP A 479 -34.36 -21.74 -6.00
N TRP A 480 -33.82 -20.52 -6.05
CA TRP A 480 -33.94 -19.54 -4.98
C TRP A 480 -35.14 -18.60 -5.17
N ARG A 481 -36.02 -18.56 -4.17
CA ARG A 481 -37.21 -17.67 -4.13
C ARG A 481 -38.12 -17.81 -5.35
N GLN A 482 -38.03 -16.91 -6.34
CA GLN A 482 -39.02 -16.81 -7.42
C GLN A 482 -38.91 -17.98 -8.40
N ASN A 483 -37.68 -18.42 -8.65
CA ASN A 483 -37.38 -19.61 -9.42
C ASN A 483 -37.90 -20.83 -8.65
N GLY A 484 -37.50 -21.00 -7.39
CA GLY A 484 -38.06 -22.04 -6.50
C GLY A 484 -39.56 -21.94 -6.13
N THR A 485 -40.31 -20.93 -6.61
CA THR A 485 -41.73 -20.74 -6.25
C THR A 485 -42.63 -21.54 -7.18
N VAL A 486 -42.95 -22.77 -6.76
CA VAL A 486 -43.86 -23.66 -7.49
C VAL A 486 -45.31 -23.17 -7.43
N VAL A 487 -45.92 -22.99 -8.60
CA VAL A 487 -47.34 -22.72 -8.80
C VAL A 487 -48.01 -23.86 -9.57
N TYR A 488 -49.11 -24.39 -9.04
CA TYR A 488 -49.84 -25.51 -9.61
C TYR A 488 -50.98 -25.06 -10.54
N SER A 489 -51.22 -25.80 -11.63
CA SER A 489 -52.34 -25.54 -12.56
C SER A 489 -52.84 -26.83 -13.22
N LEU A 490 -54.08 -26.84 -13.70
CA LEU A 490 -54.64 -27.96 -14.48
C LEU A 490 -54.34 -27.75 -15.97
N MET A 491 -53.72 -28.74 -16.62
CA MET A 491 -53.57 -28.77 -18.08
C MET A 491 -54.96 -28.79 -18.74
N PRO A 492 -55.23 -27.94 -19.76
CA PRO A 492 -56.44 -28.02 -20.56
C PRO A 492 -56.62 -29.42 -21.18
N SER A 493 -57.64 -30.14 -20.73
CA SER A 493 -57.97 -31.50 -21.14
C SER A 493 -59.49 -31.68 -21.11
N VAL A 494 -60.00 -32.60 -21.91
CA VAL A 494 -61.44 -32.86 -22.09
C VAL A 494 -61.75 -34.31 -21.71
N VAL A 495 -62.79 -34.52 -20.90
CA VAL A 495 -63.32 -35.84 -20.56
C VAL A 495 -64.84 -35.82 -20.74
N ASN A 496 -65.39 -36.83 -21.41
CA ASN A 496 -66.82 -36.92 -21.78
C ASN A 496 -67.38 -35.63 -22.42
N GLY A 497 -66.58 -34.97 -23.26
CA GLY A 497 -66.96 -33.74 -23.97
C GLY A 497 -66.91 -32.45 -23.15
N LEU A 498 -66.59 -32.52 -21.85
CA LEU A 498 -66.47 -31.36 -20.95
C LEU A 498 -65.02 -31.14 -20.51
N PRO A 499 -64.59 -29.89 -20.26
CA PRO A 499 -63.23 -29.62 -19.80
C PRO A 499 -63.02 -30.11 -18.36
N VAL A 500 -61.82 -30.62 -18.04
CA VAL A 500 -61.47 -31.15 -16.69
C VAL A 500 -61.70 -30.11 -15.58
N SER A 501 -61.53 -28.82 -15.87
CA SER A 501 -61.80 -27.69 -14.97
C SER A 501 -63.28 -27.55 -14.55
N SER A 502 -64.22 -28.23 -15.22
CA SER A 502 -65.63 -28.34 -14.81
C SER A 502 -65.92 -29.50 -13.84
N PHE A 503 -64.96 -30.41 -13.66
CA PHE A 503 -65.04 -31.55 -12.74
C PHE A 503 -64.22 -31.30 -11.47
N ILE A 504 -63.03 -30.70 -11.60
CA ILE A 504 -62.11 -30.41 -10.50
C ILE A 504 -61.45 -29.04 -10.65
N THR A 505 -61.05 -28.46 -9.52
CA THR A 505 -60.16 -27.29 -9.45
C THR A 505 -58.93 -27.62 -8.63
N ILE A 506 -57.85 -26.85 -8.80
CA ILE A 506 -56.63 -26.97 -8.00
C ILE A 506 -56.32 -25.61 -7.35
N ASN A 507 -55.88 -25.63 -6.10
CA ASN A 507 -55.34 -24.45 -5.43
C ASN A 507 -53.88 -24.24 -5.90
N GLY A 508 -53.61 -23.08 -6.49
CA GLY A 508 -52.34 -22.78 -7.15
C GLY A 508 -51.12 -22.73 -6.23
N ASP A 509 -51.30 -22.43 -4.95
CA ASP A 509 -50.21 -22.26 -3.99
C ASP A 509 -49.92 -23.53 -3.17
N THR A 510 -50.91 -24.43 -3.03
CA THR A 510 -50.84 -25.59 -2.12
C THR A 510 -50.99 -26.96 -2.80
N GLY A 511 -51.25 -27.00 -4.10
CA GLY A 511 -51.40 -28.26 -4.86
C GLY A 511 -52.63 -29.10 -4.51
N LYS A 512 -53.52 -28.58 -3.66
CA LYS A 512 -54.76 -29.27 -3.23
C LYS A 512 -55.81 -29.28 -4.33
N ILE A 513 -56.33 -30.45 -4.63
CA ILE A 513 -57.37 -30.69 -5.65
C ILE A 513 -58.73 -30.79 -4.98
N HIS A 514 -59.68 -29.99 -5.48
CA HIS A 514 -61.05 -29.89 -5.01
C HIS A 514 -62.02 -30.38 -6.08
N ALA A 515 -63.10 -31.03 -5.67
CA ALA A 515 -64.21 -31.38 -6.55
C ALA A 515 -65.01 -30.12 -6.92
N ALA A 516 -65.17 -29.81 -8.20
CA ALA A 516 -65.90 -28.62 -8.66
C ALA A 516 -67.43 -28.82 -8.60
N LYS A 517 -67.89 -30.08 -8.65
CA LYS A 517 -69.28 -30.51 -8.58
C LYS A 517 -69.43 -31.78 -7.73
N SER A 518 -70.66 -32.21 -7.50
CA SER A 518 -70.94 -33.59 -7.12
C SER A 518 -70.64 -34.54 -8.28
N PHE A 519 -70.16 -35.73 -7.95
CA PHE A 519 -70.01 -36.86 -8.85
C PHE A 519 -71.09 -37.91 -8.56
N ASP A 520 -71.26 -38.79 -9.54
CA ASP A 520 -72.30 -39.82 -9.70
C ASP A 520 -71.55 -40.99 -10.38
N TYR A 521 -71.57 -42.17 -9.77
CA TYR A 521 -70.73 -43.30 -10.18
C TYR A 521 -71.26 -43.99 -11.44
N GLU A 522 -72.58 -44.02 -11.61
CA GLU A 522 -73.33 -44.62 -12.71
C GLU A 522 -72.95 -43.95 -14.03
N GLN A 523 -72.86 -42.61 -14.03
CA GLN A 523 -72.39 -41.80 -15.14
C GLN A 523 -70.85 -41.78 -15.24
N PHE A 524 -70.11 -41.85 -14.13
CA PHE A 524 -68.69 -41.52 -14.13
C PHE A 524 -67.86 -42.26 -13.07
N ARG A 525 -67.26 -43.40 -13.45
CA ARG A 525 -66.50 -44.28 -12.53
C ARG A 525 -65.04 -43.87 -12.29
N SER A 526 -64.37 -43.31 -13.29
CA SER A 526 -62.96 -42.87 -13.17
C SER A 526 -62.53 -41.95 -14.30
N PHE A 527 -61.57 -41.06 -14.04
CA PHE A 527 -60.96 -40.19 -15.06
C PHE A 527 -59.51 -39.84 -14.73
N LYS A 528 -58.81 -39.24 -15.71
CA LYS A 528 -57.44 -38.75 -15.54
C LYS A 528 -57.37 -37.25 -15.75
N ALA A 529 -56.64 -36.56 -14.88
CA ALA A 529 -56.29 -35.17 -15.01
C ALA A 529 -54.76 -35.04 -15.08
N HIS A 530 -54.26 -34.09 -15.87
CA HIS A 530 -52.84 -33.75 -15.88
C HIS A 530 -52.67 -32.43 -15.13
N VAL A 531 -51.84 -32.44 -14.07
CA VAL A 531 -51.48 -31.25 -13.30
C VAL A 531 -50.10 -30.79 -13.74
N ILE A 532 -49.94 -29.48 -13.93
CA ILE A 532 -48.67 -28.84 -14.23
C ILE A 532 -48.18 -28.15 -12.96
N ALA A 533 -46.92 -28.38 -12.60
CA ALA A 533 -46.17 -27.53 -11.68
C ALA A 533 -45.24 -26.66 -12.53
N ARG A 534 -45.35 -25.33 -12.39
CA ARG A 534 -44.44 -24.36 -13.02
C ARG A 534 -43.75 -23.55 -11.92
N ASP A 535 -42.57 -23.03 -12.21
CA ASP A 535 -41.94 -22.01 -11.37
C ASP A 535 -42.62 -20.64 -11.56
N ASN A 536 -42.01 -19.60 -10.98
CA ASN A 536 -42.23 -18.21 -11.35
C ASN A 536 -40.91 -17.57 -11.86
N GLY A 537 -40.15 -18.34 -12.62
CA GLY A 537 -38.87 -17.99 -13.24
C GLY A 537 -39.00 -17.16 -14.51
N SER A 538 -37.86 -16.96 -15.19
CA SER A 538 -37.79 -16.26 -16.48
C SER A 538 -36.54 -16.69 -17.28
N PRO A 539 -36.68 -17.58 -18.28
CA PRO A 539 -37.91 -18.21 -18.75
C PRO A 539 -38.51 -19.18 -17.71
N PRO A 540 -39.85 -19.32 -17.64
CA PRO A 540 -40.46 -20.23 -16.67
C PRO A 540 -40.43 -21.69 -17.16
N LEU A 541 -39.87 -22.57 -16.33
CA LEU A 541 -39.81 -24.01 -16.51
C LEU A 541 -41.00 -24.69 -15.80
N ASN A 542 -41.29 -25.92 -16.20
CA ASN A 542 -42.44 -26.67 -15.71
C ASN A 542 -42.31 -28.17 -15.93
N SER A 543 -43.00 -28.95 -15.10
CA SER A 543 -43.24 -30.37 -15.29
C SER A 543 -44.74 -30.69 -15.18
N ASN A 544 -45.12 -31.91 -15.54
CA ASN A 544 -46.49 -32.39 -15.38
C ASN A 544 -46.55 -33.78 -14.74
N VAL A 545 -47.67 -34.05 -14.06
CA VAL A 545 -47.98 -35.35 -13.44
C VAL A 545 -49.40 -35.77 -13.79
N THR A 546 -49.62 -37.08 -13.93
CA THR A 546 -50.97 -37.64 -14.09
C THR A 546 -51.58 -37.94 -12.73
N VAL A 547 -52.77 -37.40 -12.48
CA VAL A 547 -53.63 -37.77 -11.35
C VAL A 547 -54.75 -38.65 -11.90
N THR A 548 -54.89 -39.88 -11.40
CA THR A 548 -56.03 -40.75 -11.71
C THR A 548 -57.03 -40.69 -10.56
N ILE A 549 -58.26 -40.26 -10.87
CA ILE A 549 -59.35 -40.14 -9.91
C ILE A 549 -60.31 -41.31 -10.14
N PHE A 550 -60.52 -42.11 -9.10
CA PHE A 550 -61.55 -43.14 -9.03
C PHE A 550 -62.70 -42.62 -8.17
N ILE A 551 -63.93 -42.86 -8.62
CA ILE A 551 -65.14 -42.51 -7.90
C ILE A 551 -65.66 -43.77 -7.20
N THR A 552 -66.09 -43.64 -5.95
CA THR A 552 -66.59 -44.76 -5.14
C THR A 552 -68.08 -44.62 -4.86
N ASP A 553 -68.86 -45.35 -5.65
CA ASP A 553 -70.15 -46.01 -5.38
C ASP A 553 -70.63 -45.93 -3.91
N GLN A 554 -71.83 -45.36 -3.68
CA GLN A 554 -72.60 -45.43 -2.45
C GLN A 554 -73.99 -46.05 -2.74
N ASN A 555 -74.65 -46.60 -1.72
CA ASN A 555 -75.96 -47.24 -1.92
C ASN A 555 -77.07 -46.19 -1.98
N ASP A 556 -77.18 -45.49 -3.12
CA ASP A 556 -78.03 -44.32 -3.34
C ASP A 556 -79.26 -44.66 -4.21
N ASN A 557 -79.17 -45.64 -5.11
CA ASN A 557 -80.31 -46.13 -5.86
C ASN A 557 -81.08 -47.24 -5.12
N THR A 558 -82.39 -47.31 -5.38
CA THR A 558 -83.26 -48.34 -4.79
C THR A 558 -83.53 -49.46 -5.81
N PRO A 559 -83.51 -50.75 -5.41
CA PRO A 559 -83.78 -51.87 -6.31
C PRO A 559 -85.05 -51.70 -7.16
N GLN A 560 -84.91 -51.52 -8.47
CA GLN A 560 -86.04 -51.34 -9.38
C GLN A 560 -86.60 -52.69 -9.83
N ILE A 561 -87.86 -52.98 -9.46
CA ILE A 561 -88.57 -54.17 -9.93
C ILE A 561 -89.05 -53.93 -11.37
N LEU A 562 -88.55 -54.73 -12.31
CA LEU A 562 -88.92 -54.70 -13.72
C LEU A 562 -90.08 -55.64 -14.06
N TYR A 563 -90.24 -56.72 -13.29
CA TYR A 563 -91.34 -57.67 -13.46
C TYR A 563 -91.71 -58.36 -12.13
N PRO A 564 -93.01 -58.50 -11.79
CA PRO A 564 -94.16 -57.91 -12.50
C PRO A 564 -94.19 -56.38 -12.38
N ASP A 565 -94.70 -55.71 -13.42
CA ASP A 565 -94.72 -54.24 -13.54
C ASP A 565 -95.60 -53.61 -12.43
N PRO A 566 -95.04 -52.74 -11.56
CA PRO A 566 -95.82 -52.06 -10.52
C PRO A 566 -96.63 -50.86 -11.03
N SER A 567 -96.44 -50.45 -12.29
CA SER A 567 -96.99 -49.21 -12.88
C SER A 567 -98.29 -49.45 -13.66
N GLY A 568 -98.47 -50.63 -14.22
CA GLY A 568 -99.64 -51.00 -15.01
C GLY A 568 -100.89 -51.21 -14.15
N SER A 569 -101.98 -50.50 -14.45
CA SER A 569 -103.28 -50.63 -13.77
C SER A 569 -104.06 -51.92 -14.06
N SER A 570 -103.38 -52.93 -14.64
CA SER A 570 -103.88 -54.29 -14.79
C SER A 570 -103.52 -55.12 -13.55
N PHE A 571 -104.52 -55.74 -12.92
CA PHE A 571 -104.30 -56.78 -11.92
C PHE A 571 -103.61 -57.99 -12.58
N MET A 572 -102.27 -57.98 -12.62
CA MET A 572 -101.44 -59.07 -13.14
C MET A 572 -101.65 -60.30 -12.25
N THR A 573 -102.63 -61.12 -12.61
CA THR A 573 -103.08 -62.24 -11.80
C THR A 573 -102.59 -63.52 -12.46
N GLU A 574 -101.39 -63.97 -12.09
CA GLU A 574 -100.72 -65.10 -12.74
C GLU A 574 -101.43 -66.41 -12.36
N MET A 575 -101.80 -67.20 -13.37
CA MET A 575 -102.67 -68.36 -13.17
C MET A 575 -101.87 -69.60 -12.78
N VAL A 576 -102.27 -70.19 -11.67
CA VAL A 576 -101.67 -71.37 -11.04
C VAL A 576 -102.59 -72.57 -11.29
N PRO A 577 -102.19 -73.57 -12.09
CA PRO A 577 -102.96 -74.80 -12.26
C PRO A 577 -103.09 -75.53 -10.93
N LYS A 578 -104.26 -76.12 -10.63
CA LYS A 578 -104.46 -76.94 -9.42
C LYS A 578 -103.65 -78.23 -9.48
N ALA A 579 -103.32 -78.68 -10.69
CA ALA A 579 -102.40 -79.80 -10.96
C ALA A 579 -100.91 -79.46 -10.75
N ALA A 580 -100.56 -78.27 -10.25
CA ALA A 580 -99.18 -77.90 -9.96
C ALA A 580 -98.67 -78.61 -8.68
N HIS A 581 -97.59 -79.38 -8.84
CA HIS A 581 -96.94 -80.08 -7.72
C HIS A 581 -95.94 -79.19 -6.96
N ALA A 582 -95.63 -79.56 -5.72
CA ALA A 582 -94.59 -78.94 -4.91
C ALA A 582 -93.25 -78.84 -5.67
N GLY A 583 -92.60 -77.67 -5.57
CA GLY A 583 -91.37 -77.33 -6.30
C GLY A 583 -91.59 -76.72 -7.69
N SER A 584 -92.82 -76.70 -8.22
CA SER A 584 -93.15 -76.03 -9.49
C SER A 584 -92.84 -74.54 -9.45
N LEU A 585 -92.27 -74.03 -10.54
CA LEU A 585 -92.09 -72.59 -10.76
C LEU A 585 -93.44 -71.97 -11.14
N ILE A 586 -93.88 -71.01 -10.33
CA ILE A 586 -95.17 -70.33 -10.51
C ILE A 586 -94.98 -68.95 -11.13
N SER A 587 -93.96 -68.22 -10.67
CA SER A 587 -93.66 -66.84 -11.09
C SER A 587 -92.18 -66.54 -10.83
N LYS A 588 -91.70 -65.37 -11.26
CA LYS A 588 -90.35 -64.89 -10.95
C LYS A 588 -90.37 -63.38 -10.82
N VAL A 589 -89.93 -62.84 -9.69
CA VAL A 589 -89.68 -61.41 -9.55
C VAL A 589 -88.32 -61.11 -10.18
N ILE A 590 -88.28 -60.11 -11.06
CA ILE A 590 -87.04 -59.62 -11.70
C ILE A 590 -86.87 -58.17 -11.28
N ALA A 591 -85.73 -57.88 -10.66
CA ALA A 591 -85.29 -56.54 -10.32
C ALA A 591 -83.86 -56.30 -10.79
N VAL A 592 -83.52 -55.03 -10.93
CA VAL A 592 -82.17 -54.53 -11.23
C VAL A 592 -81.83 -53.44 -10.23
N ASP A 593 -80.54 -53.21 -10.04
CA ASP A 593 -80.05 -51.99 -9.40
C ASP A 593 -79.16 -51.20 -10.35
N ALA A 594 -78.98 -49.92 -10.06
CA ALA A 594 -78.11 -49.03 -10.84
C ALA A 594 -76.65 -49.04 -10.33
N ASP A 595 -76.49 -49.19 -9.01
CA ASP A 595 -75.22 -49.18 -8.26
C ASP A 595 -74.28 -50.34 -8.66
N SER A 596 -73.26 -50.66 -7.86
CA SER A 596 -72.36 -51.79 -8.16
C SER A 596 -71.90 -52.56 -6.91
N GLY A 597 -71.14 -53.65 -7.15
CA GLY A 597 -70.52 -54.45 -6.09
C GLY A 597 -71.52 -55.11 -5.14
N GLN A 598 -71.61 -54.58 -3.91
CA GLN A 598 -72.58 -55.03 -2.89
C GLN A 598 -73.89 -54.22 -2.91
N ASN A 599 -73.83 -52.99 -3.41
CA ASN A 599 -74.98 -52.09 -3.47
C ASN A 599 -75.96 -52.59 -4.55
N ALA A 600 -75.47 -53.14 -5.66
CA ALA A 600 -76.31 -53.89 -6.61
C ALA A 600 -76.57 -55.38 -6.27
N TRP A 601 -76.20 -55.88 -5.07
CA TRP A 601 -76.33 -57.30 -4.75
C TRP A 601 -77.72 -57.66 -4.20
N LEU A 602 -78.64 -57.94 -5.11
CA LEU A 602 -80.05 -58.15 -4.77
C LEU A 602 -80.35 -59.46 -4.01
N SER A 603 -81.30 -59.35 -3.08
CA SER A 603 -81.92 -60.46 -2.37
C SER A 603 -83.44 -60.31 -2.26
N TYR A 604 -84.14 -61.44 -2.31
CA TYR A 604 -85.59 -61.54 -2.49
C TYR A 604 -86.24 -62.25 -1.31
N GLN A 605 -87.30 -61.67 -0.74
CA GLN A 605 -88.01 -62.22 0.42
C GLN A 605 -89.53 -61.99 0.33
N ILE A 606 -90.35 -63.02 0.59
CA ILE A 606 -91.79 -62.83 0.81
C ILE A 606 -91.97 -62.26 2.23
N VAL A 607 -92.51 -61.05 2.35
CA VAL A 607 -92.78 -60.37 3.64
C VAL A 607 -94.21 -60.62 4.12
N LYS A 608 -95.16 -60.79 3.19
CA LYS A 608 -96.54 -61.14 3.51
C LYS A 608 -97.08 -62.11 2.46
N SER A 609 -97.82 -63.11 2.91
CA SER A 609 -98.57 -64.02 2.04
C SER A 609 -100.01 -64.11 2.52
N THR A 610 -100.89 -64.62 1.64
CA THR A 610 -102.26 -65.03 2.00
C THR A 610 -102.26 -66.42 2.64
N ASP A 611 -101.39 -67.33 2.18
CA ASP A 611 -100.96 -68.53 2.91
C ASP A 611 -99.40 -68.55 3.01
N PRO A 612 -98.81 -68.44 4.22
CA PRO A 612 -97.36 -68.42 4.41
C PRO A 612 -96.67 -69.79 4.19
N GLU A 613 -97.41 -70.89 4.06
CA GLU A 613 -96.86 -72.22 3.81
C GLU A 613 -97.06 -72.71 2.37
N LEU A 614 -97.83 -72.02 1.53
CA LEU A 614 -98.09 -72.44 0.15
C LEU A 614 -96.97 -72.06 -0.85
N PHE A 615 -96.27 -70.94 -0.62
CA PHE A 615 -95.26 -70.41 -1.55
C PHE A 615 -93.90 -70.15 -0.88
N THR A 616 -92.85 -70.21 -1.69
CA THR A 616 -91.46 -69.85 -1.33
C THR A 616 -90.84 -69.02 -2.45
N ILE A 617 -89.82 -68.20 -2.13
CA ILE A 617 -89.04 -67.44 -3.12
C ILE A 617 -87.55 -67.78 -3.01
N GLY A 618 -86.86 -67.88 -4.16
CA GLY A 618 -85.41 -68.09 -4.21
C GLY A 618 -84.63 -66.84 -3.85
N LEU A 619 -83.85 -66.88 -2.76
CA LEU A 619 -83.20 -65.72 -2.13
C LEU A 619 -82.40 -64.81 -3.08
N HIS A 620 -81.75 -65.34 -4.12
CA HIS A 620 -81.03 -64.55 -5.13
C HIS A 620 -81.53 -64.76 -6.56
N SER A 621 -82.57 -65.58 -6.76
CA SER A 621 -83.12 -65.85 -8.10
C SER A 621 -84.49 -65.22 -8.35
N GLY A 622 -85.17 -64.71 -7.32
CA GLY A 622 -86.52 -64.12 -7.41
C GLY A 622 -87.63 -65.12 -7.78
N GLU A 623 -87.29 -66.40 -7.97
CA GLU A 623 -88.22 -67.43 -8.43
C GLU A 623 -89.20 -67.83 -7.33
N ILE A 624 -90.49 -67.61 -7.58
CA ILE A 624 -91.59 -68.01 -6.70
C ILE A 624 -91.99 -69.44 -7.06
N LYS A 625 -91.86 -70.34 -6.08
CA LYS A 625 -92.12 -71.77 -6.22
C LYS A 625 -93.13 -72.26 -5.20
N LEU A 626 -93.97 -73.18 -5.63
CA LEU A 626 -94.95 -73.86 -4.77
C LEU A 626 -94.20 -74.69 -3.70
N ARG A 627 -94.55 -74.55 -2.42
CA ARG A 627 -93.84 -75.21 -1.31
C ARG A 627 -94.43 -76.56 -0.94
N ARG A 628 -95.75 -76.69 -1.06
CA ARG A 628 -96.57 -77.90 -0.84
C ARG A 628 -97.59 -78.01 -1.97
N ASP A 629 -98.15 -79.20 -2.20
CA ASP A 629 -99.27 -79.34 -3.15
C ASP A 629 -100.49 -78.50 -2.71
N ILE A 630 -101.29 -78.08 -3.68
CA ILE A 630 -102.50 -77.26 -3.48
C ILE A 630 -103.61 -78.14 -2.90
N ALA A 631 -104.24 -77.68 -1.82
CA ALA A 631 -105.37 -78.33 -1.19
C ALA A 631 -106.70 -77.65 -1.57
N GLU A 632 -107.81 -78.39 -1.54
CA GLU A 632 -109.16 -77.84 -1.83
C GLU A 632 -109.62 -76.75 -0.85
N THR A 633 -108.96 -76.63 0.30
CA THR A 633 -109.17 -75.58 1.31
C THR A 633 -108.44 -74.26 1.00
N ASP A 634 -107.53 -74.24 0.03
CA ASP A 634 -106.66 -73.10 -0.23
C ASP A 634 -107.41 -71.98 -0.97
N SER A 635 -107.17 -70.73 -0.59
CA SER A 635 -107.84 -69.59 -1.23
C SER A 635 -107.50 -69.52 -2.73
N ILE A 636 -108.55 -69.51 -3.56
CA ILE A 636 -108.48 -69.34 -5.02
C ILE A 636 -107.69 -68.07 -5.40
N LYS A 637 -107.78 -67.02 -4.58
CA LYS A 637 -106.99 -65.79 -4.73
C LYS A 637 -105.89 -65.75 -3.69
N GLN A 638 -104.64 -65.66 -4.14
CA GLN A 638 -103.45 -65.54 -3.32
C GLN A 638 -102.76 -64.21 -3.62
N ASN A 639 -102.33 -63.49 -2.58
CA ASN A 639 -101.56 -62.26 -2.70
C ASN A 639 -100.25 -62.41 -1.92
N LEU A 640 -99.12 -62.20 -2.60
CA LEU A 640 -97.75 -62.24 -2.08
C LEU A 640 -97.14 -60.84 -2.15
N ILE A 641 -96.75 -60.27 -1.01
CA ILE A 641 -95.91 -59.08 -0.98
C ILE A 641 -94.45 -59.53 -0.92
N VAL A 642 -93.75 -59.34 -2.03
CA VAL A 642 -92.31 -59.60 -2.16
C VAL A 642 -91.56 -58.30 -1.90
N LEU A 643 -90.55 -58.38 -1.03
CA LEU A 643 -89.50 -57.39 -0.83
C LEU A 643 -88.28 -57.78 -1.67
N VAL A 644 -87.78 -56.84 -2.46
CA VAL A 644 -86.42 -56.89 -3.00
C VAL A 644 -85.60 -55.89 -2.23
N LYS A 645 -84.40 -56.29 -1.79
CA LYS A 645 -83.44 -55.41 -1.12
C LYS A 645 -82.04 -55.68 -1.65
N ASP A 646 -81.19 -54.68 -1.60
CA ASP A 646 -79.75 -54.82 -1.85
C ASP A 646 -79.00 -55.47 -0.66
N ASN A 647 -77.68 -55.38 -0.69
CA ASN A 647 -76.77 -55.72 0.42
C ASN A 647 -75.86 -54.54 0.81
N GLY A 648 -76.26 -53.30 0.51
CA GLY A 648 -75.51 -52.10 0.85
C GLY A 648 -75.73 -51.61 2.29
N GLN A 649 -75.17 -50.44 2.60
CA GLN A 649 -75.25 -49.83 3.93
C GLN A 649 -75.46 -48.31 3.83
N PRO A 650 -76.67 -47.78 4.16
CA PRO A 650 -77.87 -48.50 4.56
C PRO A 650 -78.45 -49.33 3.41
N SER A 651 -79.04 -50.49 3.70
CA SER A 651 -79.68 -51.31 2.66
C SER A 651 -81.02 -50.72 2.25
N LEU A 652 -81.18 -50.41 0.96
CA LEU A 652 -82.42 -49.94 0.36
C LEU A 652 -83.27 -51.13 -0.13
N SER A 653 -84.55 -50.87 -0.38
CA SER A 653 -85.50 -51.92 -0.75
C SER A 653 -86.77 -51.39 -1.39
N SER A 654 -87.37 -52.22 -2.24
CA SER A 654 -88.66 -52.00 -2.88
C SER A 654 -89.60 -53.18 -2.63
N THR A 655 -90.91 -52.95 -2.74
CA THR A 655 -91.91 -54.02 -2.58
C THR A 655 -92.86 -54.08 -3.77
N CYS A 656 -93.27 -55.29 -4.15
CA CYS A 656 -94.29 -55.53 -5.16
C CYS A 656 -95.31 -56.55 -4.65
N SER A 657 -96.58 -56.41 -5.07
CA SER A 657 -97.67 -57.33 -4.74
C SER A 657 -97.95 -58.24 -5.93
N VAL A 658 -97.57 -59.50 -5.83
CA VAL A 658 -97.84 -60.54 -6.84
C VAL A 658 -99.18 -61.19 -6.52
N TYR A 659 -100.15 -61.02 -7.42
CA TYR A 659 -101.45 -61.67 -7.32
C TYR A 659 -101.43 -62.97 -8.12
N LEU A 660 -101.85 -64.07 -7.50
CA LEU A 660 -101.89 -65.40 -8.10
C LEU A 660 -103.33 -65.94 -8.03
N LEU A 661 -103.81 -66.57 -9.11
CA LEU A 661 -105.15 -67.16 -9.20
C LEU A 661 -105.05 -68.67 -9.40
N ILE A 662 -105.53 -69.45 -8.43
CA ILE A 662 -105.54 -70.91 -8.49
C ILE A 662 -106.76 -71.39 -9.31
N SER A 663 -106.55 -71.66 -10.60
CA SER A 663 -107.59 -72.14 -11.53
C SER A 663 -107.00 -72.91 -12.71
N ASP A 664 -107.72 -73.94 -13.16
CA ASP A 664 -107.43 -74.70 -14.38
C ASP A 664 -108.22 -74.18 -15.60
N ASN A 665 -109.08 -73.17 -15.42
CA ASN A 665 -110.07 -72.76 -16.41
C ASN A 665 -110.23 -71.23 -16.48
N LEU A 666 -109.91 -70.63 -17.63
CA LEU A 666 -110.07 -69.19 -17.90
C LEU A 666 -111.53 -68.73 -17.89
N ALA A 667 -112.51 -69.63 -18.01
CA ALA A 667 -113.93 -69.27 -18.04
C ALA A 667 -114.52 -68.96 -16.65
N GLU A 668 -113.80 -69.24 -15.56
CA GLU A 668 -114.27 -69.03 -14.17
C GLU A 668 -113.75 -67.72 -13.54
N LEU A 669 -113.57 -66.67 -14.34
CA LEU A 669 -113.41 -65.32 -13.80
C LEU A 669 -114.73 -64.80 -13.22
N PRO A 670 -114.79 -64.35 -11.95
CA PRO A 670 -115.94 -63.63 -11.41
C PRO A 670 -116.26 -62.38 -12.23
N GLU A 671 -117.53 -62.03 -12.37
CA GLU A 671 -118.01 -61.03 -13.33
C GLU A 671 -117.27 -59.68 -13.23
N LEU A 672 -116.68 -59.25 -14.35
CA LEU A 672 -116.21 -57.86 -14.55
C LEU A 672 -117.41 -56.92 -14.79
N LYS A 673 -118.26 -56.80 -13.76
CA LYS A 673 -119.38 -55.85 -13.66
C LYS A 673 -119.25 -55.06 -12.36
N ASP A 674 -118.54 -53.94 -12.46
CA ASP A 674 -118.88 -52.65 -11.84
C ASP A 674 -117.75 -51.66 -12.10
N MET A 675 -117.60 -51.25 -13.38
CA MET A 675 -116.80 -50.08 -13.73
C MET A 675 -117.72 -48.84 -13.74
N PRO A 676 -117.50 -47.84 -12.88
CA PRO A 676 -117.98 -46.49 -13.15
C PRO A 676 -117.22 -45.95 -14.36
N TYR A 677 -117.93 -45.72 -15.47
CA TYR A 677 -117.35 -45.30 -16.75
C TYR A 677 -116.98 -43.80 -16.74
N GLU A 678 -115.92 -43.41 -16.02
CA GLU A 678 -115.36 -42.06 -16.11
C GLU A 678 -114.58 -41.85 -17.42
N GLY A 679 -115.33 -41.65 -18.50
CA GLY A 679 -114.79 -41.35 -19.83
C GLY A 679 -114.01 -40.03 -19.86
N SER A 680 -112.68 -40.12 -19.73
CA SER A 680 -111.76 -38.98 -19.66
C SER A 680 -110.95 -38.73 -20.94
N ASP A 681 -110.95 -39.67 -21.90
CA ASP A 681 -110.28 -39.55 -23.22
C ASP A 681 -111.04 -38.69 -24.25
N SER A 682 -111.35 -37.45 -23.86
CA SER A 682 -111.85 -36.39 -24.76
C SER A 682 -111.08 -35.07 -24.65
N LYS A 683 -110.09 -34.99 -23.74
CA LYS A 683 -109.29 -33.78 -23.51
C LYS A 683 -107.86 -33.86 -24.07
N LEU A 684 -107.19 -35.02 -24.02
CA LEU A 684 -105.84 -35.16 -24.55
C LEU A 684 -105.77 -34.96 -26.08
N THR A 685 -106.70 -35.56 -26.82
CA THR A 685 -106.79 -35.40 -28.28
C THR A 685 -107.13 -33.97 -28.69
N SER A 686 -107.98 -33.27 -27.94
CA SER A 686 -108.31 -31.86 -28.22
C SER A 686 -107.18 -30.90 -27.83
N TYR A 687 -106.48 -31.11 -26.71
CA TYR A 687 -105.26 -30.34 -26.40
C TYR A 687 -104.13 -30.60 -27.40
N LEU A 688 -103.95 -31.83 -27.88
CA LEU A 688 -102.98 -32.14 -28.94
C LEU A 688 -103.33 -31.41 -30.25
N LEU A 689 -104.60 -31.39 -30.65
CA LEU A 689 -105.06 -30.68 -31.85
C LEU A 689 -104.91 -29.15 -31.70
N ILE A 690 -105.22 -28.60 -30.53
CA ILE A 690 -105.00 -27.18 -30.20
C ILE A 690 -103.50 -26.84 -30.21
N ALA A 691 -102.63 -27.71 -29.71
CA ALA A 691 -101.18 -27.52 -29.74
C ALA A 691 -100.61 -27.60 -31.17
N LEU A 692 -101.07 -28.55 -31.98
CA LEU A 692 -100.62 -28.71 -33.38
C LEU A 692 -101.10 -27.52 -34.24
N VAL A 693 -102.33 -27.04 -34.02
CA VAL A 693 -102.85 -25.81 -34.64
C VAL A 693 -102.10 -24.57 -34.14
N SER A 694 -101.80 -24.44 -32.84
CA SER A 694 -101.10 -23.27 -32.31
C SER A 694 -99.64 -23.21 -32.77
N VAL A 695 -98.92 -24.34 -32.83
CA VAL A 695 -97.58 -24.43 -33.43
C VAL A 695 -97.63 -24.10 -34.93
N SER A 696 -98.65 -24.58 -35.66
CA SER A 696 -98.84 -24.23 -37.08
C SER A 696 -99.11 -22.73 -37.27
N ILE A 697 -99.91 -22.11 -36.41
CA ILE A 697 -100.17 -20.66 -36.41
C ILE A 697 -98.91 -19.88 -36.03
N PHE A 698 -98.11 -20.35 -35.07
CA PHE A 698 -96.82 -19.75 -34.74
C PHE A 698 -95.83 -19.85 -35.91
N PHE A 699 -95.75 -21.00 -36.59
CA PHE A 699 -94.89 -21.17 -37.76
C PHE A 699 -95.32 -20.28 -38.93
N ILE A 700 -96.61 -20.24 -39.26
CA ILE A 700 -97.15 -19.39 -40.34
C ILE A 700 -97.02 -17.90 -40.00
N SER A 701 -97.29 -17.49 -38.75
CA SER A 701 -97.09 -16.09 -38.34
C SER A 701 -95.61 -15.71 -38.28
N PHE A 702 -94.70 -16.62 -37.96
CA PHE A 702 -93.24 -16.41 -38.04
C PHE A 702 -92.75 -16.29 -39.49
N ILE A 703 -93.28 -17.10 -40.42
CA ILE A 703 -93.03 -16.95 -41.87
C ILE A 703 -93.55 -15.59 -42.36
N ILE A 704 -94.77 -15.19 -41.99
CA ILE A 704 -95.36 -13.89 -42.34
C ILE A 704 -94.56 -12.74 -41.69
N LEU A 705 -94.07 -12.90 -40.46
CA LEU A 705 -93.20 -11.96 -39.76
C LEU A 705 -91.86 -11.81 -40.51
N ILE A 706 -91.25 -12.90 -40.99
CA ILE A 706 -90.02 -12.86 -41.78
C ILE A 706 -90.25 -12.20 -43.15
N VAL A 707 -91.37 -12.48 -43.81
CA VAL A 707 -91.73 -11.86 -45.10
C VAL A 707 -92.03 -10.37 -44.93
N THR A 708 -92.79 -9.98 -43.92
CA THR A 708 -93.03 -8.55 -43.60
C THR A 708 -91.77 -7.86 -43.11
N LEU A 709 -90.89 -8.50 -42.33
CA LEU A 709 -89.58 -7.95 -41.97
C LEU A 709 -88.67 -7.78 -43.21
N LYS A 710 -88.68 -8.70 -44.17
CA LYS A 710 -87.96 -8.54 -45.45
C LYS A 710 -88.51 -7.36 -46.29
N LEU A 711 -89.83 -7.19 -46.35
CA LEU A 711 -90.48 -6.11 -47.09
C LEU A 711 -90.31 -4.74 -46.39
N CYS A 712 -90.49 -4.69 -45.08
CA CYS A 712 -90.33 -3.47 -44.27
C CYS A 712 -88.86 -3.06 -44.09
N ARG A 713 -87.88 -4.00 -44.15
CA ARG A 713 -86.44 -3.64 -44.18
C ARG A 713 -86.03 -2.81 -45.40
N ARG A 714 -86.89 -2.64 -46.42
CA ARG A 714 -86.68 -1.65 -47.50
C ARG A 714 -87.13 -0.21 -47.17
N ARG A 715 -87.72 0.06 -45.99
CA ARG A 715 -88.00 1.42 -45.50
C ARG A 715 -87.80 1.55 -43.98
N LYS A 716 -86.73 2.22 -43.56
CA LYS A 716 -86.56 2.75 -42.19
C LYS A 716 -86.37 4.27 -42.23
N PRO A 717 -87.07 4.99 -41.35
CA PRO A 717 -86.48 6.10 -40.60
C PRO A 717 -86.03 5.68 -39.19
N ARG A 718 -85.68 6.67 -38.36
CA ARG A 718 -85.02 6.54 -37.03
C ARG A 718 -85.97 6.99 -35.89
N LEU A 719 -85.42 7.11 -34.66
CA LEU A 719 -85.96 7.83 -33.48
C LEU A 719 -87.04 7.03 -32.68
N LEU A 720 -87.19 7.14 -31.35
CA LEU A 720 -86.43 7.84 -30.29
C LEU A 720 -86.79 7.32 -28.86
N LEU A 721 -86.04 7.81 -27.86
CA LEU A 721 -86.41 8.11 -26.46
C LEU A 721 -86.43 7.06 -25.31
N ASP A 722 -85.72 7.44 -24.24
CA ASP A 722 -85.92 7.33 -22.77
C ASP A 722 -86.45 6.09 -22.03
N GLY A 723 -85.87 5.91 -20.82
CA GLY A 723 -86.32 5.00 -19.76
C GLY A 723 -85.27 4.88 -18.64
N ALA A 724 -85.26 5.81 -17.68
CA ALA A 724 -84.24 5.87 -16.62
C ALA A 724 -84.63 5.12 -15.33
N VAL A 725 -83.62 4.61 -14.59
CA VAL A 725 -83.54 4.42 -13.12
C VAL A 725 -82.10 3.97 -12.78
N ALA A 726 -81.59 4.20 -11.57
CA ALA A 726 -80.16 4.00 -11.25
C ALA A 726 -79.88 3.60 -9.78
N ILE A 727 -78.66 3.06 -9.55
CA ILE A 727 -77.96 2.86 -8.25
C ILE A 727 -78.51 1.68 -7.39
N PRO A 728 -77.69 0.87 -6.63
CA PRO A 728 -76.21 0.77 -6.53
C PRO A 728 -75.59 -0.64 -6.77
N SER A 729 -74.27 -0.64 -6.99
CA SER A 729 -73.24 -1.66 -6.70
C SER A 729 -73.59 -3.13 -6.37
N ALA A 730 -73.15 -4.06 -7.24
CA ALA A 730 -72.48 -5.32 -6.84
C ALA A 730 -71.57 -5.83 -7.97
N TYR A 731 -70.60 -6.68 -7.60
CA TYR A 731 -69.59 -7.35 -8.44
C TYR A 731 -70.14 -7.99 -9.75
N PHE A 732 -69.41 -7.84 -10.86
CA PHE A 732 -68.87 -8.92 -11.71
C PHE A 732 -67.95 -8.34 -12.82
N PRO A 733 -66.89 -9.05 -13.29
CA PRO A 733 -65.98 -8.56 -14.33
C PRO A 733 -66.42 -9.00 -15.75
N PRO A 734 -66.18 -8.18 -16.79
CA PRO A 734 -66.38 -8.59 -18.17
C PRO A 734 -65.13 -9.28 -18.73
N ASN A 735 -65.26 -10.55 -19.15
CA ASN A 735 -64.35 -11.18 -20.10
C ASN A 735 -65.02 -12.40 -20.74
N TYR A 736 -65.88 -12.14 -21.73
CA TYR A 736 -66.37 -13.15 -22.66
C TYR A 736 -66.40 -12.52 -24.05
N ALA A 737 -65.54 -13.02 -24.94
CA ALA A 737 -65.44 -12.59 -26.33
C ALA A 737 -65.50 -13.84 -27.22
N GLU A 738 -66.70 -14.38 -27.37
CA GLU A 738 -66.97 -15.43 -28.35
C GLU A 738 -66.98 -14.80 -29.75
N VAL A 739 -66.24 -15.40 -30.69
CA VAL A 739 -66.00 -14.84 -32.01
C VAL A 739 -66.87 -15.55 -33.03
N ASP A 740 -67.76 -14.80 -33.68
CA ASP A 740 -68.24 -15.16 -35.01
C ASP A 740 -68.29 -13.91 -35.90
N GLY A 741 -67.78 -14.00 -37.12
CA GLY A 741 -67.21 -12.84 -37.81
C GLY A 741 -67.86 -12.46 -39.14
N THR A 742 -67.67 -11.21 -39.59
CA THR A 742 -67.40 -10.85 -41.01
C THR A 742 -67.13 -9.35 -41.21
N GLY A 743 -65.85 -8.94 -41.23
CA GLY A 743 -65.31 -7.77 -41.95
C GLY A 743 -65.80 -6.35 -41.60
N THR A 744 -65.04 -5.27 -41.81
CA THR A 744 -63.62 -5.07 -42.16
C THR A 744 -63.24 -3.63 -41.81
N LEU A 745 -62.07 -3.37 -41.22
CA LEU A 745 -61.18 -2.23 -41.55
C LEU A 745 -59.90 -2.26 -40.67
N ARG A 746 -58.83 -1.60 -41.13
CA ARG A 746 -57.58 -1.41 -40.38
C ARG A 746 -57.54 -0.01 -39.74
N SER A 747 -57.18 0.09 -38.48
CA SER A 747 -56.07 0.97 -38.05
C SER A 747 -55.67 0.68 -36.60
N SER A 748 -54.38 0.45 -36.41
CA SER A 748 -53.66 0.36 -35.14
C SER A 748 -53.92 1.53 -34.19
N TYR A 749 -54.27 1.22 -32.94
CA TYR A 749 -53.84 1.93 -31.73
C TYR A 749 -53.78 0.91 -30.57
N ASN A 750 -52.58 0.56 -30.11
CA ASN A 750 -52.41 -0.10 -28.80
C ASN A 750 -52.59 0.95 -27.69
N TYR A 751 -53.28 0.57 -26.63
CA TYR A 751 -53.24 1.25 -25.34
C TYR A 751 -52.84 0.25 -24.26
N ASP A 752 -51.53 0.09 -24.06
CA ASP A 752 -51.00 -0.72 -22.97
C ASP A 752 -51.02 0.12 -21.67
N THR A 753 -52.09 -0.01 -20.88
CA THR A 753 -52.23 0.68 -19.60
C THR A 753 -51.72 -0.19 -18.45
N TYR A 754 -50.43 -0.07 -18.12
CA TYR A 754 -49.86 -0.69 -16.93
C TYR A 754 -50.15 0.14 -15.67
N LEU A 755 -50.83 -0.46 -14.69
CA LEU A 755 -50.98 0.10 -13.34
C LEU A 755 -50.10 -0.67 -12.35
N THR A 756 -48.89 -0.16 -12.11
CA THR A 756 -47.94 -0.71 -11.14
C THR A 756 -48.21 -0.17 -9.73
N THR A 757 -48.62 -1.03 -8.81
CA THR A 757 -48.68 -0.70 -7.37
C THR A 757 -47.36 -1.04 -6.66
N GLY A 758 -46.37 -0.15 -6.71
CA GLY A 758 -45.29 -0.18 -5.71
C GLY A 758 -43.91 0.36 -6.11
N SER A 759 -43.23 0.88 -5.08
CA SER A 759 -41.81 1.21 -5.01
C SER A 759 -41.26 2.44 -5.75
N ARG A 760 -40.01 2.76 -5.47
CA ARG A 760 -39.32 4.05 -5.70
C ARG A 760 -37.99 3.85 -6.45
N THR A 761 -37.37 4.96 -6.85
CA THR A 761 -36.01 5.09 -7.40
C THR A 761 -35.71 4.31 -8.69
N SER A 762 -36.04 4.98 -9.80
CA SER A 762 -35.17 5.20 -10.97
C SER A 762 -34.07 4.17 -11.33
N ASP A 763 -34.17 3.62 -12.54
CA ASP A 763 -33.11 3.81 -13.54
C ASP A 763 -33.71 3.79 -14.97
N PHE A 764 -33.06 4.46 -15.92
CA PHE A 764 -33.51 4.56 -17.33
C PHE A 764 -32.41 4.08 -18.29
N LYS A 765 -32.73 3.14 -19.18
CA LYS A 765 -31.92 2.82 -20.36
C LYS A 765 -32.80 2.51 -21.56
N PHE A 766 -32.48 3.12 -22.69
CA PHE A 766 -33.21 2.95 -23.95
C PHE A 766 -32.57 1.88 -24.83
N VAL A 767 -33.40 1.11 -25.55
CA VAL A 767 -33.02 0.44 -26.80
C VAL A 767 -34.10 0.76 -27.83
N THR A 768 -33.69 1.24 -29.00
CA THR A 768 -34.57 1.54 -30.14
C THR A 768 -34.64 0.36 -31.08
N SER A 769 -35.76 0.22 -31.80
CA SER A 769 -35.89 -0.68 -32.95
C SER A 769 -36.18 0.13 -34.21
N TYR A 770 -35.57 -0.27 -35.33
CA TYR A 770 -35.76 0.35 -36.64
C TYR A 770 -36.72 -0.48 -37.50
N ASN A 771 -37.33 0.16 -38.51
CA ASN A 771 -38.35 -0.44 -39.35
C ASN A 771 -38.22 0.00 -40.81
N GLU A 772 -38.44 -0.92 -41.75
CA GLU A 772 -38.46 -0.75 -43.21
C GLU A 772 -39.38 -1.84 -43.81
N ASN A 773 -40.08 -1.68 -44.94
CA ASN A 773 -40.15 -0.57 -45.89
C ASN A 773 -41.46 -0.65 -46.71
N ALA A 774 -42.07 0.47 -47.12
CA ALA A 774 -42.97 0.58 -48.30
C ALA A 774 -43.40 2.04 -48.62
N HIS A 775 -43.17 2.49 -49.85
CA HIS A 775 -43.85 3.66 -50.45
C HIS A 775 -45.23 3.26 -51.05
N LEU A 776 -46.12 4.09 -51.62
CA LEU A 776 -46.00 5.40 -52.31
C LEU A 776 -47.41 6.09 -52.41
N ALA A 777 -47.48 7.27 -53.07
CA ALA A 777 -48.67 7.88 -53.72
C ALA A 777 -49.55 8.94 -52.97
N ASP A 778 -49.02 10.17 -52.85
CA ASP A 778 -49.46 11.39 -53.58
C ASP A 778 -50.75 12.22 -53.27
N GLN A 779 -50.62 13.55 -53.53
CA GLN A 779 -51.59 14.62 -53.87
C GLN A 779 -52.62 15.27 -52.89
N THR A 780 -52.39 16.58 -52.62
CA THR A 780 -53.37 17.74 -52.60
C THR A 780 -54.42 17.93 -51.48
N LEU A 781 -54.91 19.15 -51.12
CA LEU A 781 -54.35 20.54 -51.02
C LEU A 781 -55.41 21.52 -50.39
N LYS A 782 -54.96 22.55 -49.62
CA LYS A 782 -55.76 23.69 -49.05
C LYS A 782 -56.81 23.30 -47.97
N LYS A 783 -57.22 24.14 -47.01
CA LYS A 783 -57.18 25.61 -46.71
C LYS A 783 -56.81 25.81 -45.21
N SER A 784 -56.68 26.97 -44.54
CA SER A 784 -56.62 28.44 -44.78
C SER A 784 -56.18 29.09 -43.43
N LEU A 785 -55.19 29.98 -43.33
CA LEU A 785 -55.08 31.42 -43.72
C LEU A 785 -55.42 32.39 -42.55
N ASP A 786 -54.39 33.14 -42.11
CA ASP A 786 -54.35 34.43 -41.37
C ASP A 786 -54.96 34.49 -39.93
N GLU A 787 -54.53 35.39 -39.00
CA GLU A 787 -53.62 36.55 -39.10
C GLU A 787 -52.93 36.92 -37.74
N ALA A 788 -51.87 37.75 -37.80
CA ALA A 788 -51.35 38.70 -36.79
C ALA A 788 -50.75 38.21 -35.43
N ILE A 789 -49.85 38.94 -34.74
CA ILE A 789 -48.57 39.66 -35.04
C ILE A 789 -48.09 40.38 -33.74
N GLN A 790 -46.83 40.18 -33.32
CA GLN A 790 -45.87 41.16 -32.74
C GLN A 790 -44.57 40.42 -32.28
N ASP A 791 -43.36 40.76 -32.75
CA ASP A 791 -42.47 41.90 -32.39
C ASP A 791 -41.93 41.81 -30.93
N ARG A 792 -40.62 41.73 -30.60
CA ARG A 792 -39.35 41.85 -31.37
C ARG A 792 -38.20 40.96 -30.84
N THR A 793 -37.17 40.83 -31.68
CA THR A 793 -35.79 40.30 -31.46
C THR A 793 -34.94 41.22 -30.54
N PRO A 794 -33.68 40.90 -30.14
CA PRO A 794 -32.77 39.84 -30.65
C PRO A 794 -32.01 39.06 -29.51
N ASP A 795 -30.89 38.33 -29.66
CA ASP A 795 -29.98 38.00 -30.79
C ASP A 795 -29.16 36.69 -30.57
N ASP A 796 -28.34 36.34 -31.56
CA ASP A 796 -27.03 35.62 -31.54
C ASP A 796 -26.88 34.07 -31.38
N ALA A 797 -25.88 33.57 -32.13
CA ALA A 797 -25.09 32.31 -32.03
C ALA A 797 -25.70 30.88 -32.29
N TYR A 798 -25.47 30.38 -33.53
CA TYR A 798 -24.84 29.10 -33.97
C TYR A 798 -24.77 27.84 -33.04
N VAL A 799 -24.81 26.57 -33.50
CA VAL A 799 -24.34 25.97 -34.78
C VAL A 799 -24.91 24.54 -35.09
N ASN A 800 -24.68 24.03 -36.32
CA ASN A 800 -24.72 22.64 -36.84
C ASN A 800 -26.06 21.90 -37.19
N GLU A 801 -26.19 21.58 -38.49
CA GLU A 801 -26.75 20.34 -39.03
C GLU A 801 -25.65 19.55 -39.77
N GLN A 802 -25.76 18.22 -39.92
CA GLN A 802 -24.93 17.46 -40.88
C GLN A 802 -25.70 16.24 -41.43
N LYS A 803 -25.46 15.86 -42.70
CA LYS A 803 -26.17 14.78 -43.43
C LYS A 803 -25.32 13.50 -43.59
N PRO A 804 -25.94 12.33 -43.85
CA PRO A 804 -25.33 11.01 -43.62
C PRO A 804 -24.54 10.43 -44.82
N PRO A 805 -23.73 9.36 -44.59
CA PRO A 805 -22.96 8.63 -45.60
C PRO A 805 -23.72 7.44 -46.25
N ASN A 806 -23.07 6.74 -47.18
CA ASN A 806 -23.63 5.64 -47.98
C ASN A 806 -23.03 4.24 -47.67
N THR A 807 -23.69 3.22 -48.21
CA THR A 807 -23.65 1.76 -47.97
C THR A 807 -22.34 0.96 -48.17
N ASP A 808 -22.34 -0.16 -47.44
CA ASP A 808 -21.92 -1.53 -47.83
C ASP A 808 -20.46 -2.03 -47.67
N TRP A 809 -20.35 -3.29 -47.24
CA TRP A 809 -19.12 -4.08 -47.19
C TRP A 809 -19.45 -5.59 -47.27
N ARG A 810 -18.90 -6.26 -48.29
CA ARG A 810 -18.79 -7.72 -48.36
C ARG A 810 -17.46 -8.10 -48.98
N PHE A 811 -16.63 -8.86 -48.26
CA PHE A 811 -15.52 -9.59 -48.86
C PHE A 811 -15.30 -10.94 -48.16
N SER A 812 -14.74 -11.87 -48.92
CA SER A 812 -14.27 -13.18 -48.47
C SER A 812 -12.75 -13.27 -48.63
N GLN A 813 -12.17 -14.41 -48.25
CA GLN A 813 -10.73 -14.65 -48.10
C GLN A 813 -9.90 -14.34 -49.36
N ASN A 814 -8.68 -13.81 -49.19
CA ASN A 814 -7.45 -14.62 -49.42
C ASN A 814 -6.11 -13.91 -49.09
N GLN A 815 -5.22 -14.71 -48.46
CA GLN A 815 -3.76 -14.85 -48.65
C GLN A 815 -2.75 -13.66 -48.65
N ARG A 816 -1.55 -13.99 -48.13
CA ARG A 816 -0.23 -13.30 -48.20
C ARG A 816 0.22 -13.01 -49.66
N PRO A 817 1.28 -12.20 -49.97
CA PRO A 817 2.50 -11.92 -49.15
C PRO A 817 3.20 -10.53 -49.32
N GLY A 818 4.38 -10.36 -48.69
CA GLY A 818 5.49 -9.58 -49.26
C GLY A 818 5.97 -8.33 -48.48
N PRO A 819 7.29 -8.07 -48.35
CA PRO A 819 7.83 -6.90 -47.65
C PRO A 819 8.66 -5.91 -48.51
N SER A 820 9.07 -4.80 -47.89
CA SER A 820 10.23 -3.91 -48.21
C SER A 820 10.04 -2.78 -49.23
N GLY A 821 10.48 -1.55 -48.89
CA GLY A 821 10.84 -0.51 -49.89
C GLY A 821 10.66 0.96 -49.48
N CYS A 822 11.74 1.62 -49.05
CA CYS A 822 11.86 3.03 -48.61
C CYS A 822 11.25 4.15 -49.49
N SER A 823 10.98 5.31 -48.87
CA SER A 823 11.10 6.64 -49.50
C SER A 823 11.73 7.66 -48.54
N LYS A 824 12.50 8.63 -49.06
CA LYS A 824 13.22 9.68 -48.30
C LYS A 824 13.70 10.80 -49.24
N LEU A 825 13.46 12.08 -48.91
CA LEU A 825 14.05 13.32 -49.50
C LEU A 825 13.77 14.48 -48.50
N GLU A 826 14.73 15.29 -48.01
CA GLU A 826 15.26 16.59 -48.55
C GLU A 826 14.39 17.84 -48.21
N SER A 827 14.87 19.10 -48.05
CA SER A 827 16.18 19.80 -48.13
C SER A 827 16.02 21.26 -47.59
N ALA A 828 17.00 22.12 -47.22
CA ALA A 828 18.43 22.03 -46.82
C ALA A 828 18.93 23.44 -46.29
N GLU A 829 20.06 23.97 -46.78
CA GLU A 829 20.66 25.33 -46.61
C GLU A 829 21.36 25.77 -45.29
N LEU A 830 22.47 26.55 -45.28
CA LEU A 830 23.65 26.59 -46.18
C LEU A 830 24.92 27.27 -45.52
N ARG A 831 26.12 26.73 -45.85
CA ARG A 831 27.54 27.17 -45.70
C ARG A 831 27.97 28.53 -45.08
N TRP A 832 29.15 28.54 -44.41
CA TRP A 832 30.44 29.17 -44.86
C TRP A 832 31.66 28.59 -44.07
N THR A 833 32.93 28.88 -44.43
CA THR A 833 34.13 28.07 -44.02
C THR A 833 35.50 28.79 -43.92
N SER A 834 36.40 28.35 -43.00
CA SER A 834 37.89 28.46 -43.08
C SER A 834 38.58 27.50 -42.07
N ASN A 835 39.33 26.45 -42.46
CA ASN A 835 40.80 26.36 -42.65
C ASN A 835 41.68 26.86 -41.47
N LYS A 836 42.75 26.17 -40.98
CA LYS A 836 43.45 24.85 -41.18
C LYS A 836 44.30 24.59 -39.86
N ARG A 837 45.41 23.82 -39.66
CA ARG A 837 46.45 23.10 -40.46
C ARG A 837 47.35 22.17 -39.56
N THR A 838 47.57 20.87 -39.88
CA THR A 838 48.78 19.99 -39.56
C THR A 838 49.30 19.77 -38.10
N ARG A 839 50.06 18.72 -37.68
CA ARG A 839 50.41 17.35 -38.16
C ARG A 839 51.41 16.64 -37.17
N ALA A 840 51.05 15.48 -36.57
CA ALA A 840 51.93 14.46 -35.94
C ALA A 840 51.09 13.19 -35.59
N GLY A 841 51.59 11.97 -35.32
CA GLY A 841 52.97 11.43 -35.38
C GLY A 841 53.33 10.47 -34.22
N VAL A 842 52.82 9.22 -34.19
CA VAL A 842 53.59 7.94 -34.40
C VAL A 842 54.17 7.31 -33.09
N PRO A 843 54.28 5.95 -32.95
CA PRO A 843 54.39 5.26 -31.64
C PRO A 843 55.82 4.74 -31.30
N PRO A 844 55.99 3.96 -30.22
CA PRO A 844 56.06 2.47 -30.32
C PRO A 844 55.22 1.75 -29.22
N GLU A 845 55.34 0.44 -28.91
CA GLU A 845 55.36 -0.81 -29.70
C GLU A 845 55.95 -1.98 -28.86
N GLY A 846 55.35 -3.19 -28.90
CA GLY A 846 55.90 -4.44 -28.30
C GLY A 846 55.11 -5.06 -27.12
N ALA A 847 55.08 -6.39 -26.89
CA ALA A 847 54.65 -7.53 -27.73
C ALA A 847 54.73 -8.86 -26.94
N VAL A 848 53.91 -9.89 -27.29
CA VAL A 848 53.94 -11.30 -26.79
C VAL A 848 53.50 -11.49 -25.32
N GLY A 849 52.78 -12.56 -24.88
CA GLY A 849 52.13 -13.69 -25.55
C GLY A 849 51.64 -14.79 -24.54
N THR A 850 51.06 -15.91 -25.04
CA THR A 850 50.38 -17.02 -24.28
C THR A 850 49.02 -16.64 -23.62
N GLY A 851 47.97 -17.47 -23.48
CA GLY A 851 47.65 -18.85 -23.95
C GLY A 851 47.28 -19.83 -22.79
N PRO A 852 46.40 -20.85 -22.92
CA PRO A 852 45.48 -21.24 -24.02
C PRO A 852 44.01 -21.65 -23.58
N TRP A 853 43.25 -22.12 -24.58
CA TRP A 853 42.00 -22.95 -24.64
C TRP A 853 41.68 -23.99 -23.51
N PRO A 854 40.46 -24.62 -23.42
CA PRO A 854 39.35 -24.70 -24.41
C PRO A 854 37.86 -24.58 -23.92
N ASN A 855 36.95 -24.53 -24.91
CA ASN A 855 35.51 -24.90 -24.95
C ASN A 855 35.30 -26.46 -24.97
N PRO A 856 34.13 -27.08 -25.27
CA PRO A 856 32.66 -26.82 -25.11
C PRO A 856 32.01 -28.09 -24.41
N PRO A 857 30.92 -28.81 -24.84
CA PRO A 857 29.75 -28.58 -25.71
C PRO A 857 28.38 -29.06 -25.12
N THR A 858 27.41 -29.32 -26.03
CA THR A 858 25.96 -29.53 -25.88
C THR A 858 25.49 -30.99 -25.98
N GLU A 859 24.17 -31.17 -25.79
CA GLU A 859 23.26 -32.10 -26.49
C GLU A 859 23.15 -33.61 -26.14
N ALA A 860 21.91 -33.96 -25.78
CA ALA A 860 21.03 -34.96 -26.40
C ALA A 860 21.44 -36.45 -26.60
N GLU A 861 20.55 -37.29 -26.04
CA GLU A 861 19.98 -38.52 -26.61
C GLU A 861 20.63 -39.92 -26.47
N GLN A 862 19.71 -40.89 -26.28
CA GLN A 862 19.72 -42.33 -26.59
C GLN A 862 20.28 -43.41 -25.61
N LEU A 863 19.46 -44.47 -25.53
CA LEU A 863 19.66 -45.87 -25.11
C LEU A 863 20.14 -46.25 -23.68
N GLN A 864 19.14 -46.57 -22.85
CA GLN A 864 18.74 -47.96 -22.52
C GLN A 864 19.69 -48.94 -21.78
N ALA A 865 19.18 -49.39 -20.61
CA ALA A 865 19.24 -50.72 -19.99
C ALA A 865 20.34 -51.12 -18.96
N LEU A 866 19.82 -51.98 -18.07
CA LEU A 866 20.44 -53.02 -17.24
C LEU A 866 20.86 -52.71 -15.78
N MET A 867 20.52 -53.71 -14.95
CA MET A 867 20.59 -53.78 -13.50
C MET A 867 22.00 -54.07 -12.95
N ALA A 868 22.13 -53.91 -11.63
CA ALA A 868 22.97 -54.72 -10.72
C ALA A 868 24.50 -54.47 -10.74
N ALA A 869 25.25 -54.72 -9.65
CA ALA A 869 24.90 -54.77 -8.21
C ALA A 869 26.16 -54.83 -7.30
N ALA A 870 26.00 -54.36 -6.05
CA ALA A 870 26.60 -54.86 -4.80
C ALA A 870 28.12 -54.76 -4.50
N ASN A 871 28.40 -54.75 -3.18
CA ASN A 871 29.64 -55.05 -2.44
C ASN A 871 30.84 -54.07 -2.56
N GLU A 872 31.72 -53.90 -1.56
CA GLU A 872 31.93 -54.57 -0.24
C GLU A 872 32.37 -53.49 0.82
N VAL A 873 31.93 -53.50 2.11
CA VAL A 873 32.53 -54.13 3.32
C VAL A 873 33.88 -53.49 3.76
N SER A 874 34.21 -53.20 5.04
CA SER A 874 33.63 -53.51 6.38
C SER A 874 33.60 -52.22 7.28
N GLU A 875 33.56 -52.12 8.62
CA GLU A 875 33.62 -53.00 9.83
C GLU A 875 32.56 -52.55 10.87
N ALA A 876 31.99 -53.42 11.73
CA ALA A 876 32.40 -53.84 13.09
C ALA A 876 32.48 -52.70 14.15
N THR A 877 31.85 -52.75 15.33
CA THR A 877 31.12 -53.83 16.09
C THR A 877 30.09 -53.13 17.07
N ALA A 878 29.18 -53.73 17.87
CA ALA A 878 29.04 -55.09 18.40
C ALA A 878 27.57 -55.62 18.59
N THR A 879 27.09 -55.80 19.84
CA THR A 879 26.20 -56.90 20.30
C THR A 879 25.47 -56.58 21.62
N LEU A 880 24.26 -57.04 22.02
CA LEU A 880 23.14 -57.91 21.54
C LEU A 880 21.79 -57.24 21.97
N GLY A 881 20.53 -57.72 21.82
CA GLY A 881 19.92 -59.02 21.45
C GLY A 881 19.52 -59.91 22.67
N PRO A 882 18.49 -60.80 22.64
CA PRO A 882 17.56 -61.12 21.53
C PRO A 882 16.04 -61.33 21.88
N GLY A 883 15.19 -61.43 20.84
CA GLY A 883 13.90 -62.17 20.81
C GLY A 883 12.59 -61.36 21.06
N THR A 884 11.38 -61.82 20.68
CA THR A 884 10.95 -62.91 19.75
C THR A 884 9.42 -62.86 19.51
N MET A 885 8.95 -62.78 18.24
CA MET A 885 7.53 -62.94 17.81
C MET A 885 6.49 -61.98 18.47
N GLY A 886 5.23 -61.85 18.04
CA GLY A 886 4.52 -62.26 16.81
C GLY A 886 2.99 -62.28 17.00
N LEU A 887 2.23 -61.94 15.94
CA LEU A 887 0.79 -62.23 15.73
C LEU A 887 -0.33 -61.61 16.63
N SER A 888 -1.26 -60.91 15.95
CA SER A 888 -2.73 -61.10 16.01
C SER A 888 -3.66 -60.31 16.97
N THR A 889 -4.44 -59.41 16.34
CA THR A 889 -5.92 -59.26 16.40
C THR A 889 -6.70 -58.73 17.63
N ARG A 890 -7.32 -57.55 17.39
CA ARG A 890 -8.79 -57.23 17.43
C ARG A 890 -9.53 -56.89 18.74
N TYR A 891 -10.54 -56.03 18.51
CA TYR A 891 -11.82 -55.78 19.19
C TYR A 891 -11.92 -54.78 20.37
N SER A 892 -12.61 -53.69 20.04
CA SER A 892 -13.42 -52.76 20.85
C SER A 892 -14.61 -53.47 21.56
N PRO A 893 -15.51 -52.82 22.37
CA PRO A 893 -15.95 -51.42 22.28
C PRO A 893 -16.24 -50.63 23.60
N GLN A 894 -16.76 -49.42 23.36
CA GLN A 894 -17.46 -48.43 24.21
C GLN A 894 -18.42 -49.05 25.27
N PHE A 895 -18.85 -48.39 26.37
CA PHE A 895 -19.51 -47.06 26.46
C PHE A 895 -19.45 -46.41 27.87
N THR A 896 -19.38 -45.07 27.89
CA THR A 896 -19.83 -44.05 28.90
C THR A 896 -20.25 -44.42 30.35
N LEU A 897 -19.90 -43.55 31.33
CA LEU A 897 -20.82 -42.49 31.82
C LEU A 897 -20.18 -41.45 32.77
N GLN A 898 -20.97 -40.41 33.07
CA GLN A 898 -20.66 -39.14 33.78
C GLN A 898 -20.18 -39.29 35.24
N HIS A 899 -19.37 -38.33 35.71
CA HIS A 899 -19.80 -37.42 36.78
C HIS A 899 -18.98 -36.12 36.85
N VAL A 900 -19.62 -35.04 37.34
CA VAL A 900 -19.02 -33.75 37.73
C VAL A 900 -19.54 -33.41 39.15
N PRO A 901 -18.76 -32.69 39.98
CA PRO A 901 -19.22 -31.39 40.48
C PRO A 901 -18.13 -30.30 40.59
N ASP A 902 -18.57 -29.03 40.64
CA ASP A 902 -17.79 -27.80 40.90
C ASP A 902 -17.06 -27.82 42.29
N TYR A 903 -15.97 -27.06 42.54
CA TYR A 903 -16.02 -25.59 42.71
C TYR A 903 -14.64 -24.86 42.69
N ARG A 904 -14.60 -23.78 41.88
CA ARG A 904 -13.86 -22.50 42.00
C ARG A 904 -12.42 -22.39 42.58
N GLN A 905 -11.59 -21.76 41.73
CA GLN A 905 -10.62 -20.68 42.01
C GLN A 905 -9.38 -20.98 42.88
N ASN A 906 -8.22 -20.89 42.22
CA ASN A 906 -7.21 -19.88 42.58
C ASN A 906 -6.46 -19.38 41.33
N VAL A 907 -5.85 -18.20 41.43
CA VAL A 907 -5.17 -17.47 40.33
C VAL A 907 -3.67 -17.68 40.42
N TYR A 908 -2.94 -17.74 39.29
CA TYR A 908 -1.59 -17.18 39.19
C TYR A 908 -1.13 -16.94 37.74
N ILE A 909 -0.68 -15.71 37.43
CA ILE A 909 0.18 -15.34 36.29
C ILE A 909 1.14 -14.25 36.82
N PRO A 910 2.44 -14.53 36.88
CA PRO A 910 3.45 -13.61 36.33
C PRO A 910 4.59 -14.38 35.63
N GLY A 911 5.47 -13.76 34.83
CA GLY A 911 5.60 -12.36 34.45
C GLY A 911 7.02 -12.06 33.94
N SER A 912 7.34 -10.80 33.64
CA SER A 912 8.65 -10.40 33.08
C SER A 912 9.29 -9.22 33.83
N THR A 913 10.55 -9.41 34.25
CA THR A 913 11.69 -8.45 34.35
C THR A 913 11.45 -6.92 34.35
N ALA A 914 12.12 -6.09 35.18
CA ALA A 914 13.09 -6.33 36.28
C ALA A 914 13.07 -5.11 37.28
N THR A 915 14.09 -4.36 37.76
CA THR A 915 15.57 -4.30 37.59
C THR A 915 16.21 -3.42 38.70
N LEU A 916 17.28 -3.88 39.40
CA LEU A 916 18.24 -3.10 40.26
C LEU A 916 17.67 -2.33 41.50
N THR A 917 18.33 -2.08 42.65
CA THR A 917 19.72 -2.34 43.13
C THR A 917 19.79 -2.48 44.68
N ALA A 918 20.71 -3.32 45.17
CA ALA A 918 21.46 -3.29 46.44
C ALA A 918 20.91 -2.67 47.78
N ASN A 919 20.52 -3.57 48.71
CA ASN A 919 21.07 -3.73 50.09
C ASN A 919 20.78 -2.67 51.22
N PRO A 920 21.05 -2.94 52.54
CA PRO A 920 19.92 -3.13 53.48
C PRO A 920 20.05 -2.51 54.91
N GLN A 921 19.08 -2.84 55.79
CA GLN A 921 19.06 -2.70 57.28
C GLN A 921 18.80 -1.27 57.85
N GLN A 922 18.15 -1.06 59.02
CA GLN A 922 17.46 -1.98 59.96
C GLN A 922 16.41 -1.26 60.85
N GLN A 923 15.40 -2.02 61.31
CA GLN A 923 14.68 -1.96 62.61
C GLN A 923 13.98 -0.68 63.17
N ALA A 924 12.68 -0.89 63.43
CA ALA A 924 11.96 -0.64 64.70
C ALA A 924 11.36 0.75 65.07
N LEU A 925 10.04 0.71 65.25
CA LEU A 925 9.13 1.58 66.04
C LEU A 925 9.50 1.59 67.56
N PRO A 926 8.98 2.48 68.45
CA PRO A 926 7.60 3.02 68.48
C PRO A 926 7.49 4.51 68.95
N PRO A 927 6.42 5.04 69.60
CA PRO A 927 5.46 5.88 68.87
C PRO A 927 5.15 7.22 69.63
N PRO A 928 3.93 7.85 69.64
CA PRO A 928 3.84 9.29 69.32
C PRO A 928 3.28 10.19 70.44
N GLN A 929 3.29 11.51 70.20
CA GLN A 929 2.38 12.47 70.84
C GLN A 929 1.70 13.36 69.79
N ALA A 930 0.53 13.90 70.13
CA ALA A 930 -0.43 14.50 69.21
C ALA A 930 -0.65 15.99 69.46
N GLN A 931 -1.26 16.68 68.50
CA GLN A 931 -2.16 17.82 68.77
C GLN A 931 -3.21 18.00 67.65
N ALA A 932 -4.18 18.91 67.87
CA ALA A 932 -5.56 18.78 67.38
C ALA A 932 -6.03 19.95 66.45
N PRO A 933 -7.22 19.87 65.82
CA PRO A 933 -7.64 20.77 64.72
C PRO A 933 -8.64 21.91 65.18
N PRO A 934 -9.68 22.39 64.43
CA PRO A 934 -9.97 23.82 64.19
C PRO A 934 -11.34 24.26 64.84
N PRO A 935 -12.26 25.15 64.33
CA PRO A 935 -12.29 26.14 63.21
C PRO A 935 -13.05 27.50 63.48
N THR A 936 -13.36 28.29 62.41
CA THR A 936 -14.58 29.15 62.14
C THR A 936 -14.50 30.72 62.01
N GLN A 937 -15.37 31.27 61.12
CA GLN A 937 -15.82 32.70 60.90
C GLN A 937 -14.75 33.75 60.45
N ALA A 938 -15.00 34.97 59.91
CA ALA A 938 -15.97 35.62 58.96
C ALA A 938 -15.44 37.07 58.65
N GLU A 939 -15.86 37.96 57.73
CA GLU A 939 -16.90 38.04 56.67
C GLU A 939 -16.40 38.91 55.44
N ALA A 940 -17.05 40.02 55.04
CA ALA A 940 -16.76 40.90 53.87
C ALA A 940 -16.98 42.42 54.21
N PRO A 941 -17.19 43.42 53.29
CA PRO A 941 -17.00 43.56 51.82
C PRO A 941 -16.38 44.95 51.33
N LYS A 942 -16.38 45.21 50.00
CA LYS A 942 -16.43 46.52 49.23
C LYS A 942 -15.24 47.11 48.42
N ALA A 943 -15.49 47.25 47.10
CA ALA A 943 -15.46 48.49 46.25
C ALA A 943 -14.16 49.19 45.73
N ALA A 944 -13.78 48.83 44.50
CA ALA A 944 -13.62 49.66 43.27
C ALA A 944 -12.99 51.08 43.25
N GLN A 945 -12.13 51.33 42.23
CA GLN A 945 -12.04 52.63 41.52
C GLN A 945 -11.39 52.55 40.12
N THR A 946 -11.69 53.54 39.24
CA THR A 946 -11.16 53.70 37.86
C THR A 946 -11.09 55.17 37.43
N PRO A 947 -10.17 55.53 36.52
CA PRO A 947 -10.44 56.51 35.45
C PRO A 947 -10.13 55.89 34.05
N ALA A 948 -10.96 55.98 33.01
CA ALA A 948 -11.46 57.16 32.27
C ALA A 948 -10.33 57.88 31.49
N SER A 949 -10.40 58.11 30.16
CA SER A 949 -11.50 58.02 29.16
C SER A 949 -10.92 58.17 27.71
N LYS A 950 -11.52 58.62 26.58
CA LYS A 950 -12.72 59.44 26.26
C LYS A 950 -13.01 59.46 24.71
N LYS A 951 -14.29 59.55 24.30
CA LYS A 951 -14.86 60.08 23.02
C LYS A 951 -14.69 59.39 21.63
N LYS A 952 -15.86 58.94 21.10
CA LYS A 952 -16.50 59.28 19.79
C LYS A 952 -15.89 58.79 18.44
N SER A 953 -16.68 58.52 17.37
CA SER A 953 -18.14 58.28 17.18
C SER A 953 -18.50 57.96 15.70
N ALA A 954 -19.72 57.44 15.45
CA ALA A 954 -20.45 57.35 14.16
C ALA A 954 -20.12 56.14 13.23
N LYS A 955 -21.05 55.56 12.44
CA LYS A 955 -22.54 55.58 12.46
C LYS A 955 -23.18 54.47 11.57
N LYS A 956 -24.00 53.61 12.21
CA LYS A 956 -25.27 52.96 11.76
C LYS A 956 -25.61 52.75 10.26
N GLU A 957 -26.00 51.49 9.95
CA GLU A 957 -27.26 51.02 9.29
C GLU A 957 -27.60 51.48 7.84
N LYS A 958 -28.36 50.73 7.01
CA LYS A 958 -29.03 49.42 7.15
C LYS A 958 -29.37 48.83 5.76
N LYS A 959 -29.21 47.52 5.57
CA LYS A 959 -30.35 46.61 5.36
C LYS A 959 -29.97 45.19 5.76
#